data_AF-A0A957D434-F1
#
_entry.id   AF-A0A957D434-F1
#
_cell.length_a   1.000
_cell.length_b   1.000
_cell.length_c   1.000
_cell.angle_alpha   90.00
_cell.angle_beta   90.00
_cell.angle_gamma   90.00
#
_symmetry.space_group_name_H-M   'P 1'
#
loop_
_entity.id
_entity.type
_entity.pdbx_description
1 polymer ?
#
loop_
_entity_poly.entity_id
_entity_poly.type
_entity_poly.pdbx_seq_one_letter_code
_entity_poly.pdbx_strand_id
1 'polypeptide(L)'
;AHELTHVVQQGGKSAPLQPTLIVNQPTGVDEQEAEAVARQVAQDKAVVVHTQWPQGVQRAVEEQPQGSSVNGAQACMVHLHGNEQNALRTAQGMHTDFCANLMHLNNIGRCVTISQTCLADPNRIFSTDAITRANAFRSPCTCPAREQTQAIRDLNQFRDNVLVPAIGRCRGGSGPDMSGPLPVVAFHNNTLGGFGIRSYRPGGSDAAAAETDPTRLGGLVNPAITDPTAPDDFLLVTQAQDFRALQRQRNVVLQVANVASTADDGSLSVALAHERYINIETGDKTINNGVLATNRAMAEDVFRQLGVPRRPVPHGQCTQNSVQLTPEENGRSAPPVSLLGNSIYGTQLPKISRTPDSAIVIQRLGNPITEADIPSPTERGISNREQELRHFMREVYRRQVALWTARGATYLHEVPQSELVTLPSSYAIPNKTIVVHKDIEHPVTNMIDDARVALRRASISGEPVAGIRNVGIRSGYRSAASQFSIWTHWSPIYYRRTRADRRDRRRFPGGEHSDAAAQYLAEYTNQRVFSPGYSPHQHGKTVDVSYEDRSGWAPADTSGVWISQWQGSWLFGWLSHNAFRYGFFQNPNINEPWHWEFNPLIASILRIVQWLLDLLEPLIGQRRLWYGDERMESPSEEPIQAAIPSREEE
;
A
#
# COMPACT_ATOMS: atom_id res chain seq x y z
N ALA A 1 -26.31 -21.33 -12.16
CA ALA A 1 -27.31 -20.88 -13.15
C ALA A 1 -26.69 -20.62 -14.53
N HIS A 2 -25.64 -19.77 -14.64
CA HIS A 2 -24.96 -19.48 -15.92
C HIS A 2 -24.35 -20.72 -16.60
N GLU A 3 -23.72 -21.61 -15.83
CA GLU A 3 -23.15 -22.88 -16.31
C GLU A 3 -24.21 -23.89 -16.80
N LEU A 4 -25.43 -23.84 -16.25
CA LEU A 4 -26.53 -24.76 -16.60
C LEU A 4 -27.11 -24.48 -17.99
N THR A 5 -27.02 -23.23 -18.47
CA THR A 5 -27.48 -22.85 -19.81
C THR A 5 -26.60 -23.46 -20.92
N HIS A 6 -25.32 -23.71 -20.63
CA HIS A 6 -24.39 -24.29 -21.60
C HIS A 6 -24.56 -25.81 -21.79
N VAL A 7 -24.97 -26.53 -20.75
CA VAL A 7 -25.18 -28.00 -20.83
C VAL A 7 -26.45 -28.35 -21.60
N VAL A 8 -27.53 -27.57 -21.44
CA VAL A 8 -28.81 -27.82 -22.13
C VAL A 8 -28.74 -27.50 -23.63
N GLN A 9 -27.84 -26.59 -24.06
CA GLN A 9 -27.68 -26.23 -25.48
C GLN A 9 -26.90 -27.26 -26.31
N GLN A 10 -26.24 -28.24 -25.70
CA GLN A 10 -25.45 -29.26 -26.41
C GLN A 10 -26.21 -30.58 -26.68
N GLY A 11 -27.47 -30.70 -26.25
CA GLY A 11 -28.29 -31.92 -26.41
C GLY A 11 -28.88 -32.15 -27.82
N GLY A 12 -28.49 -31.36 -28.83
CA GLY A 12 -29.01 -31.45 -30.18
C GLY A 12 -28.06 -32.18 -31.14
N LYS A 13 -28.35 -33.47 -31.39
CA LYS A 13 -27.83 -34.35 -32.48
C LYS A 13 -26.52 -35.12 -32.21
N SER A 14 -26.72 -36.40 -31.91
CA SER A 14 -25.98 -37.55 -32.48
C SER A 14 -24.44 -37.58 -32.39
N ALA A 15 -23.90 -37.83 -31.20
CA ALA A 15 -22.65 -38.61 -31.02
C ALA A 15 -22.51 -39.05 -29.55
N PRO A 16 -21.99 -40.26 -29.24
CA PRO A 16 -21.69 -40.66 -27.88
C PRO A 16 -20.31 -40.09 -27.49
N LEU A 17 -20.27 -38.83 -27.06
CA LEU A 17 -19.15 -38.34 -26.26
C LEU A 17 -19.51 -38.57 -24.81
N GLN A 18 -18.77 -39.44 -24.13
CA GLN A 18 -18.76 -39.54 -22.68
C GLN A 18 -17.77 -38.50 -22.17
N PRO A 19 -18.20 -37.34 -21.63
CA PRO A 19 -17.29 -36.46 -20.94
C PRO A 19 -17.01 -37.07 -19.57
N THR A 20 -15.77 -37.51 -19.32
CA THR A 20 -15.29 -37.75 -17.96
C THR A 20 -15.11 -36.40 -17.28
N LEU A 21 -16.22 -35.86 -16.81
CA LEU A 21 -16.25 -34.66 -15.98
C LEU A 21 -15.83 -35.07 -14.56
N ILE A 22 -14.54 -34.93 -14.24
CA ILE A 22 -14.07 -34.98 -12.85
C ILE A 22 -14.42 -33.62 -12.23
N VAL A 23 -15.66 -33.48 -11.77
CA VAL A 23 -16.07 -32.38 -10.89
C VAL A 23 -15.58 -32.75 -9.50
N ASN A 24 -14.82 -31.85 -8.87
CA ASN A 24 -14.45 -32.02 -7.46
C ASN A 24 -15.71 -32.10 -6.61
N GLN A 25 -15.66 -32.84 -5.50
CA GLN A 25 -16.76 -32.92 -4.54
C GLN A 25 -17.18 -31.48 -4.15
N PRO A 26 -18.46 -31.11 -4.31
CA PRO A 26 -18.93 -29.78 -3.97
C PRO A 26 -18.68 -29.52 -2.47
N THR A 27 -18.01 -28.42 -2.16
CA THR A 27 -17.56 -28.13 -0.77
C THR A 27 -18.42 -27.08 -0.08
N GLY A 28 -19.11 -26.26 -0.87
CA GLY A 28 -20.14 -25.35 -0.37
C GLY A 28 -21.50 -26.06 -0.21
N VAL A 29 -22.27 -25.66 0.80
CA VAL A 29 -23.63 -26.17 1.02
C VAL A 29 -24.54 -25.84 -0.19
N ASP A 30 -24.30 -24.69 -0.82
CA ASP A 30 -24.93 -24.21 -2.05
C ASP A 30 -24.55 -25.04 -3.28
N GLU A 31 -23.28 -25.41 -3.43
CA GLU A 31 -22.83 -26.30 -4.50
C GLU A 31 -23.38 -27.71 -4.32
N GLN A 32 -23.45 -28.23 -3.08
CA GLN A 32 -24.02 -29.54 -2.77
C GLN A 32 -25.52 -29.60 -3.06
N GLU A 33 -26.25 -28.52 -2.76
CA GLU A 33 -27.67 -28.39 -3.04
C GLU A 33 -27.93 -28.25 -4.55
N ALA A 34 -27.13 -27.44 -5.26
CA ALA A 34 -27.19 -27.34 -6.71
C ALA A 34 -26.89 -28.69 -7.41
N GLU A 35 -25.92 -29.45 -6.90
CA GLU A 35 -25.58 -30.80 -7.36
C GLU A 35 -26.70 -31.81 -7.06
N ALA A 36 -27.40 -31.66 -5.93
CA ALA A 36 -28.54 -32.52 -5.58
C ALA A 36 -29.75 -32.25 -6.49
N VAL A 37 -30.04 -30.97 -6.78
CA VAL A 37 -31.09 -30.57 -7.72
C VAL A 37 -30.74 -31.01 -9.13
N ALA A 38 -29.50 -30.80 -9.57
CA ALA A 38 -29.02 -31.29 -10.87
C ALA A 38 -29.17 -32.82 -11.00
N ARG A 39 -28.91 -33.58 -9.93
CA ARG A 39 -29.14 -35.03 -9.89
C ARG A 39 -30.61 -35.41 -9.97
N GLN A 40 -31.52 -34.65 -9.35
CA GLN A 40 -32.95 -34.91 -9.44
C GLN A 40 -33.49 -34.63 -10.85
N VAL A 41 -33.04 -33.54 -11.49
CA VAL A 41 -33.35 -33.22 -12.88
C VAL A 41 -32.83 -34.30 -13.82
N ALA A 42 -31.60 -34.75 -13.63
CA ALA A 42 -31.00 -35.83 -14.44
C ALA A 42 -31.72 -37.18 -14.28
N GLN A 43 -32.52 -37.37 -13.24
CA GLN A 43 -33.34 -38.56 -12.99
C GLN A 43 -34.80 -38.41 -13.44
N ASP A 44 -35.13 -37.34 -14.17
CA ASP A 44 -36.48 -37.05 -14.67
C ASP A 44 -37.55 -36.97 -13.55
N LYS A 45 -37.12 -36.66 -12.33
CA LYS A 45 -38.01 -36.45 -11.19
C LYS A 45 -38.52 -35.01 -11.22
N ALA A 46 -39.82 -34.84 -11.00
CA ALA A 46 -40.42 -33.52 -10.85
C ALA A 46 -39.73 -32.76 -9.71
N VAL A 47 -38.99 -31.70 -10.04
CA VAL A 47 -38.33 -30.85 -9.05
C VAL A 47 -39.39 -29.98 -8.40
N VAL A 48 -39.70 -30.28 -7.14
CA VAL A 48 -40.45 -29.35 -6.29
C VAL A 48 -39.49 -28.24 -5.90
N VAL A 49 -39.54 -27.13 -6.65
CA VAL A 49 -38.81 -25.91 -6.25
C VAL A 49 -39.49 -25.37 -5.01
N HIS A 50 -38.94 -25.69 -3.84
CA HIS A 50 -39.29 -24.98 -2.62
C HIS A 50 -38.83 -23.52 -2.78
N THR A 51 -39.77 -22.61 -3.05
CA THR A 51 -39.52 -21.17 -3.22
C THR A 51 -39.13 -20.47 -1.91
N GLN A 52 -39.02 -21.20 -0.80
CA GLN A 52 -38.34 -20.72 0.38
C GLN A 52 -36.83 -20.91 0.18
N TRP A 53 -36.21 -19.88 -0.40
CA TRP A 53 -34.78 -19.64 -0.26
C TRP A 53 -34.41 -19.84 1.22
N PRO A 54 -33.34 -20.57 1.57
CA PRO A 54 -32.88 -20.58 2.94
C PRO A 54 -32.68 -19.12 3.35
N GLN A 55 -33.36 -18.69 4.41
CA GLN A 55 -33.24 -17.34 4.98
C GLN A 55 -31.85 -17.07 5.60
N GLY A 56 -30.79 -17.70 5.08
CA GLY A 56 -29.51 -17.86 5.75
C GLY A 56 -28.29 -17.44 4.93
N VAL A 57 -28.42 -16.92 3.71
CA VAL A 57 -27.31 -16.14 3.14
C VAL A 57 -27.40 -14.73 3.74
N GLN A 58 -27.12 -14.63 5.04
CA GLN A 58 -26.83 -13.36 5.67
C GLN A 58 -25.65 -12.76 4.88
N ARG A 59 -25.93 -11.71 4.11
CA ARG A 59 -24.87 -10.88 3.55
C ARG A 59 -24.24 -10.17 4.74
N ALA A 60 -23.23 -10.80 5.32
CA ALA A 60 -22.43 -10.17 6.35
C ALA A 60 -21.66 -9.02 5.69
N VAL A 61 -21.62 -7.87 6.36
CA VAL A 61 -20.69 -6.80 6.03
C VAL A 61 -19.28 -7.42 5.93
N GLU A 62 -18.61 -7.22 4.80
CA GLU A 62 -17.37 -7.95 4.46
C GLU A 62 -16.21 -7.53 5.36
N GLU A 63 -16.19 -6.26 5.75
CA GLU A 63 -15.13 -5.63 6.51
C GLU A 63 -15.04 -6.18 7.95
N GLN A 64 -13.81 -6.40 8.43
CA GLN A 64 -13.56 -6.92 9.78
C GLN A 64 -12.74 -5.92 10.61
N PRO A 65 -13.07 -5.72 11.90
CA PRO A 65 -12.23 -4.95 12.79
C PRO A 65 -10.94 -5.72 13.09
N GLN A 66 -9.82 -5.03 13.06
CA GLN A 66 -8.51 -5.50 13.46
C GLN A 66 -8.12 -4.80 14.77
N GLY A 67 -7.72 -5.59 15.75
CA GLY A 67 -7.36 -5.11 17.07
C GLY A 67 -5.92 -5.46 17.43
N SER A 68 -5.21 -4.52 18.06
CA SER A 68 -3.94 -4.77 18.72
C SER A 68 -4.02 -4.26 20.15
N SER A 69 -3.75 -5.16 21.10
CA SER A 69 -3.82 -4.86 22.53
C SER A 69 -2.44 -4.77 23.15
N VAL A 70 -2.26 -3.81 24.04
CA VAL A 70 -1.07 -3.66 24.88
C VAL A 70 -1.46 -3.96 26.31
N ASN A 71 -0.74 -4.88 26.97
CA ASN A 71 -0.93 -5.10 28.39
C ASN A 71 -0.62 -3.81 29.16
N GLY A 72 -1.57 -3.34 29.97
CA GLY A 72 -1.48 -2.08 30.70
C GLY A 72 -1.81 -0.84 29.86
N ALA A 73 -2.51 -0.98 28.73
CA ALA A 73 -3.01 0.16 27.96
C ALA A 73 -3.85 1.11 28.81
N GLN A 74 -3.73 2.41 28.53
CA GLN A 74 -4.41 3.50 29.23
C GLN A 74 -5.33 4.32 28.31
N ALA A 75 -5.42 3.95 27.03
CA ALA A 75 -6.38 4.49 26.08
C ALA A 75 -6.72 3.44 25.00
N CYS A 76 -7.86 3.62 24.34
CA CYS A 76 -8.25 2.89 23.15
C CYS A 76 -8.26 3.84 21.94
N MET A 77 -7.49 3.54 20.91
CA MET A 77 -7.52 4.27 19.65
C MET A 77 -8.46 3.60 18.67
N VAL A 78 -9.25 4.40 17.95
CA VAL A 78 -10.23 3.91 16.98
C VAL A 78 -10.02 4.60 15.63
N HIS A 79 -9.99 3.81 14.55
CA HIS A 79 -9.96 4.30 13.17
C HIS A 79 -10.96 3.49 12.32
N LEU A 80 -11.80 4.17 11.52
CA LEU A 80 -12.94 3.52 10.85
C LEU A 80 -12.94 3.62 9.32
N HIS A 81 -12.13 4.51 8.72
CA HIS A 81 -12.20 4.81 7.28
C HIS A 81 -10.91 4.45 6.54
N GLY A 82 -10.97 3.44 5.68
CA GLY A 82 -9.86 2.93 4.87
C GLY A 82 -9.19 3.94 3.94
N ASN A 83 -9.94 4.96 3.49
CA ASN A 83 -9.40 6.02 2.64
C ASN A 83 -8.73 7.16 3.42
N GLU A 84 -8.69 7.12 4.75
CA GLU A 84 -8.04 8.11 5.61
C GLU A 84 -6.68 7.58 6.08
N GLN A 85 -5.73 7.48 5.14
CA GLN A 85 -4.46 6.78 5.37
C GLN A 85 -3.52 7.53 6.35
N ASN A 86 -3.58 8.87 6.41
CA ASN A 86 -2.82 9.64 7.40
C ASN A 86 -3.27 9.34 8.84
N ALA A 87 -4.58 9.30 9.07
CA ALA A 87 -5.19 8.97 10.35
C ALA A 87 -4.78 7.58 10.82
N LEU A 88 -4.89 6.58 9.93
CA LEU A 88 -4.46 5.22 10.24
C LEU A 88 -2.97 5.14 10.57
N ARG A 89 -2.10 5.76 9.75
CA ARG A 89 -0.65 5.78 10.00
C ARG A 89 -0.31 6.48 11.31
N THR A 90 -1.01 7.56 11.65
CA THR A 90 -0.85 8.25 12.92
C THR A 90 -1.23 7.32 14.07
N ALA A 91 -2.42 6.71 14.02
CA ALA A 91 -2.88 5.79 15.06
C ALA A 91 -1.93 4.60 15.25
N GLN A 92 -1.39 4.04 14.16
CA GLN A 92 -0.38 2.98 14.20
C GLN A 92 0.93 3.44 14.85
N GLY A 93 1.44 4.62 14.47
CA GLY A 93 2.64 5.20 15.10
C GLY A 93 2.44 5.48 16.59
N MET A 94 1.28 6.04 16.97
CA MET A 94 0.92 6.27 18.36
C MET A 94 0.80 4.96 19.14
N HIS A 95 0.31 3.87 18.53
CA HIS A 95 0.26 2.54 19.15
C HIS A 95 1.63 1.94 19.43
N THR A 96 2.59 2.20 18.54
CA THR A 96 3.99 1.81 18.75
C THR A 96 4.62 2.63 19.87
N ASP A 97 4.32 3.91 19.96
CA ASP A 97 5.00 4.84 20.86
C ASP A 97 4.32 4.98 22.25
N PHE A 98 3.04 4.66 22.39
CA PHE A 98 2.25 4.90 23.61
C PHE A 98 1.51 3.65 24.10
N CYS A 99 1.23 3.64 25.41
CA CYS A 99 0.48 2.60 26.09
C CYS A 99 -1.01 2.68 25.76
N ALA A 100 -1.38 2.35 24.53
CA ALA A 100 -2.76 2.36 24.07
C ALA A 100 -3.08 1.15 23.21
N ASN A 101 -4.31 0.65 23.32
CA ASN A 101 -4.86 -0.32 22.39
C ASN A 101 -5.22 0.38 21.07
N LEU A 102 -5.26 -0.37 19.97
CA LEU A 102 -5.70 0.11 18.67
C LEU A 102 -6.79 -0.84 18.13
N MET A 103 -7.91 -0.27 17.71
CA MET A 103 -8.89 -0.93 16.86
C MET A 103 -8.99 -0.14 15.56
N HIS A 104 -8.83 -0.83 14.43
CA HIS A 104 -9.11 -0.23 13.13
C HIS A 104 -10.00 -1.13 12.28
N LEU A 105 -10.87 -0.53 11.48
CA LEU A 105 -11.68 -1.27 10.52
C LEU A 105 -10.85 -1.53 9.25
N ASN A 106 -10.73 -2.79 8.83
CA ASN A 106 -9.95 -3.13 7.64
C ASN A 106 -10.79 -2.98 6.37
N ASN A 107 -10.95 -1.73 5.91
CA ASN A 107 -11.62 -1.40 4.66
C ASN A 107 -10.71 -0.57 3.76
N ILE A 108 -11.05 -0.46 2.46
CA ILE A 108 -10.25 0.28 1.47
C ILE A 108 -10.79 1.70 1.27
N GLY A 109 -12.11 1.87 1.38
CA GLY A 109 -12.80 3.12 1.12
C GLY A 109 -13.25 3.86 2.38
N ARG A 110 -14.12 4.86 2.19
CA ARG A 110 -14.83 5.50 3.31
C ARG A 110 -15.91 4.58 3.89
N CYS A 111 -16.61 3.88 3.01
CA CYS A 111 -17.78 3.09 3.37
C CYS A 111 -17.40 1.62 3.63
N VAL A 112 -18.28 0.91 4.32
CA VAL A 112 -18.33 -0.55 4.39
C VAL A 112 -19.30 -1.09 3.34
N THR A 113 -19.04 -2.30 2.88
CA THR A 113 -19.80 -2.99 1.84
C THR A 113 -20.81 -3.93 2.47
N ILE A 114 -22.10 -3.61 2.34
CA ILE A 114 -23.19 -4.47 2.82
C ILE A 114 -23.66 -5.39 1.69
N SER A 115 -23.70 -4.85 0.47
CA SER A 115 -23.98 -5.56 -0.76
C SER A 115 -23.20 -4.92 -1.91
N GLN A 116 -23.23 -5.54 -3.10
CA GLN A 116 -22.65 -4.97 -4.32
C GLN A 116 -23.14 -3.55 -4.66
N THR A 117 -24.32 -3.16 -4.15
CA THR A 117 -25.01 -1.92 -4.47
C THR A 117 -25.30 -1.06 -3.24
N CYS A 118 -25.03 -1.54 -2.03
CA CYS A 118 -25.34 -0.85 -0.79
C CYS A 118 -24.08 -0.67 0.07
N LEU A 119 -23.72 0.60 0.28
CA LEU A 119 -22.56 1.03 1.05
C LEU A 119 -23.02 1.87 2.24
N ALA A 120 -22.31 1.79 3.36
CA ALA A 120 -22.61 2.59 4.55
C ALA A 120 -21.37 3.22 5.20
N ASP A 121 -21.53 4.41 5.77
CA ASP A 121 -20.47 5.06 6.55
C ASP A 121 -20.39 4.40 7.94
N PRO A 122 -19.25 3.73 8.28
CA PRO A 122 -19.12 3.01 9.55
C PRO A 122 -19.11 3.94 10.78
N ASN A 123 -18.93 5.25 10.60
CA ASN A 123 -19.06 6.24 11.67
C ASN A 123 -20.45 6.90 11.68
N ARG A 124 -21.48 6.24 11.14
CA ARG A 124 -22.89 6.71 11.18
C ARG A 124 -23.88 5.60 11.58
N ILE A 125 -23.37 4.52 12.18
CA ILE A 125 -24.17 3.34 12.54
C ILE A 125 -24.39 3.16 14.04
N PHE A 126 -23.77 3.95 14.92
CA PHE A 126 -23.80 3.70 16.37
C PHE A 126 -25.14 3.96 17.07
N SER A 127 -26.17 4.35 16.30
CA SER A 127 -27.54 4.54 16.77
C SER A 127 -28.51 3.86 15.82
N THR A 128 -29.47 3.10 16.36
CA THR A 128 -30.54 2.47 15.57
C THR A 128 -31.39 3.52 14.86
N ASP A 129 -31.64 4.64 15.52
CA ASP A 129 -32.36 5.78 14.98
C ASP A 129 -31.62 6.39 13.78
N ALA A 130 -30.31 6.59 13.89
CA ALA A 130 -29.48 7.11 12.80
C ALA A 130 -29.41 6.15 11.60
N ILE A 131 -29.27 4.84 11.83
CA ILE A 131 -29.35 3.82 10.77
C ILE A 131 -30.72 3.89 10.08
N THR A 132 -31.80 3.98 10.86
CA THR A 132 -33.19 3.99 10.34
C THR A 132 -33.51 5.25 9.55
N ARG A 133 -32.94 6.40 9.93
CA ARG A 133 -32.99 7.66 9.15
C ARG A 133 -32.07 7.65 7.92
N ALA A 134 -31.45 6.52 7.60
CA ALA A 134 -30.54 6.36 6.47
C ALA A 134 -29.33 7.31 6.52
N ASN A 135 -28.91 7.77 7.70
CA ASN A 135 -27.72 8.63 7.83
C ASN A 135 -26.45 7.91 7.36
N ALA A 136 -26.38 6.60 7.60
CA ALA A 136 -25.28 5.75 7.14
C ALA A 136 -25.18 5.64 5.61
N PHE A 137 -26.26 5.88 4.87
CA PHE A 137 -26.32 5.72 3.41
C PHE A 137 -26.22 7.06 2.67
N ARG A 138 -25.68 8.11 3.30
CA ARG A 138 -25.48 9.42 2.69
C ARG A 138 -24.14 9.48 1.96
N SER A 139 -24.11 10.29 0.90
CA SER A 139 -22.94 10.49 0.04
C SER A 139 -21.65 10.66 0.86
N PRO A 140 -20.57 9.92 0.54
CA PRO A 140 -20.40 9.11 -0.68
C PRO A 140 -20.94 7.68 -0.58
N CYS A 141 -21.50 7.29 0.57
CA CYS A 141 -22.11 5.98 0.73
C CYS A 141 -23.54 6.03 0.16
N THR A 142 -23.97 4.99 -0.55
CA THR A 142 -25.29 4.97 -1.18
C THR A 142 -25.90 3.59 -1.02
N CYS A 143 -27.20 3.55 -0.75
CA CYS A 143 -27.97 2.32 -0.70
C CYS A 143 -29.33 2.50 -1.38
N PRO A 144 -29.65 1.77 -2.47
CA PRO A 144 -30.93 1.83 -3.13
C PRO A 144 -32.09 1.59 -2.16
N ALA A 145 -33.16 2.38 -2.24
CA ALA A 145 -34.29 2.29 -1.31
C ALA A 145 -34.88 0.87 -1.19
N ARG A 146 -34.90 0.12 -2.31
CA ARG A 146 -35.36 -1.28 -2.35
C ARG A 146 -34.52 -2.25 -1.51
N GLU A 147 -33.27 -1.92 -1.21
CA GLU A 147 -32.34 -2.73 -0.42
C GLU A 147 -32.21 -2.25 1.03
N GLN A 148 -32.62 -1.01 1.33
CA GLN A 148 -32.39 -0.38 2.63
C GLN A 148 -32.97 -1.18 3.80
N THR A 149 -34.17 -1.76 3.68
CA THR A 149 -34.78 -2.52 4.78
C THR A 149 -33.91 -3.71 5.23
N GLN A 150 -33.30 -4.44 4.29
CA GLN A 150 -32.39 -5.54 4.62
C GLN A 150 -31.03 -4.99 5.07
N ALA A 151 -30.50 -3.99 4.38
CA ALA A 151 -29.22 -3.38 4.72
C ALA A 151 -29.21 -2.78 6.14
N ILE A 152 -30.33 -2.20 6.58
CA ILE A 152 -30.52 -1.73 7.96
C ILE A 152 -30.40 -2.88 8.96
N ARG A 153 -30.98 -4.05 8.66
CA ARG A 153 -30.83 -5.24 9.53
C ARG A 153 -29.38 -5.72 9.57
N ASP A 154 -28.75 -5.85 8.40
CA ASP A 154 -27.37 -6.33 8.29
C ASP A 154 -26.40 -5.38 8.99
N LEU A 155 -26.62 -4.06 8.88
CA LEU A 155 -25.85 -3.05 9.60
C LEU A 155 -26.05 -3.09 11.11
N ASN A 156 -27.29 -3.24 11.59
CA ASN A 156 -27.52 -3.40 13.03
C ASN A 156 -26.80 -4.66 13.53
N GLN A 157 -26.89 -5.77 12.80
CA GLN A 157 -26.23 -7.02 13.17
C GLN A 157 -24.69 -6.87 13.18
N PHE A 158 -24.11 -6.23 12.16
CA PHE A 158 -22.69 -5.95 12.11
C PHE A 158 -22.24 -5.04 13.26
N ARG A 159 -22.96 -3.94 13.49
CA ARG A 159 -22.69 -3.03 14.60
C ARG A 159 -22.69 -3.79 15.93
N ASP A 160 -23.79 -4.47 16.23
CA ASP A 160 -24.05 -5.04 17.56
C ASP A 160 -23.17 -6.26 17.85
N ASN A 161 -22.87 -7.08 16.84
CA ASN A 161 -22.14 -8.33 17.04
C ASN A 161 -20.65 -8.27 16.67
N VAL A 162 -20.23 -7.27 15.89
CA VAL A 162 -18.86 -7.19 15.37
C VAL A 162 -18.17 -5.91 15.84
N LEU A 163 -18.67 -4.75 15.42
CA LEU A 163 -17.95 -3.48 15.62
C LEU A 163 -17.98 -3.00 17.07
N VAL A 164 -19.16 -2.95 17.70
CA VAL A 164 -19.33 -2.51 19.10
C VAL A 164 -18.52 -3.38 20.07
N PRO A 165 -18.60 -4.73 20.01
CA PRO A 165 -17.75 -5.58 20.86
C PRO A 165 -16.25 -5.38 20.62
N ALA A 166 -15.83 -5.07 19.39
CA ALA A 166 -14.41 -4.80 19.10
C ALA A 166 -13.94 -3.50 19.76
N ILE A 167 -14.77 -2.45 19.76
CA ILE A 167 -14.50 -1.22 20.50
C ILE A 167 -14.48 -1.49 22.00
N GLY A 168 -15.46 -2.21 22.54
CA GLY A 168 -15.50 -2.60 23.96
C GLY A 168 -14.21 -3.32 24.39
N ARG A 169 -13.75 -4.30 23.61
CA ARG A 169 -12.47 -4.99 23.86
C ARG A 169 -11.26 -4.07 23.80
N CYS A 170 -11.20 -3.16 22.81
CA CYS A 170 -10.15 -2.16 22.74
C CYS A 170 -10.15 -1.24 23.97
N ARG A 171 -11.34 -0.93 24.53
CA ARG A 171 -11.50 -0.19 25.78
C ARG A 171 -11.20 -1.00 27.04
N GLY A 172 -10.76 -2.26 26.91
CA GLY A 172 -10.48 -3.16 28.04
C GLY A 172 -11.72 -3.82 28.65
N GLY A 173 -12.90 -3.70 28.01
CA GLY A 173 -14.10 -4.43 28.37
C GLY A 173 -14.10 -5.87 27.84
N SER A 174 -14.92 -6.72 28.44
CA SER A 174 -15.14 -8.11 28.00
C SER A 174 -16.58 -8.37 27.54
N GLY A 175 -17.45 -7.35 27.61
CA GLY A 175 -18.86 -7.45 27.28
C GLY A 175 -19.17 -7.34 25.79
N PRO A 176 -20.46 -7.52 25.41
CA PRO A 176 -20.93 -7.35 24.04
C PRO A 176 -21.17 -5.88 23.67
N ASP A 177 -21.06 -4.95 24.61
CA ASP A 177 -21.31 -3.52 24.39
C ASP A 177 -19.99 -2.74 24.24
N MET A 178 -20.10 -1.41 24.14
CA MET A 178 -18.93 -0.53 24.08
C MET A 178 -18.34 -0.24 25.47
N SER A 179 -18.71 -0.96 26.53
CA SER A 179 -18.21 -0.66 27.88
C SER A 179 -16.71 -0.92 28.00
N GLY A 180 -16.05 -0.13 28.84
CA GLY A 180 -14.64 -0.31 29.17
C GLY A 180 -14.04 0.93 29.83
N PRO A 181 -13.07 0.75 30.75
CA PRO A 181 -12.54 1.86 31.55
C PRO A 181 -11.66 2.84 30.75
N LEU A 182 -11.18 2.44 29.57
CA LEU A 182 -10.23 3.26 28.82
C LEU A 182 -10.94 4.39 28.05
N PRO A 183 -10.37 5.62 28.05
CA PRO A 183 -10.83 6.69 27.17
C PRO A 183 -10.60 6.31 25.70
N VAL A 184 -11.43 6.87 24.81
CA VAL A 184 -11.35 6.63 23.37
C VAL A 184 -10.75 7.82 22.65
N VAL A 185 -9.77 7.56 21.78
CA VAL A 185 -9.21 8.55 20.85
C VAL A 185 -9.50 8.10 19.42
N ALA A 186 -10.40 8.79 18.73
CA ALA A 186 -10.71 8.53 17.33
C ALA A 186 -9.80 9.34 16.40
N PHE A 187 -9.41 8.74 15.28
CA PHE A 187 -8.56 9.37 14.26
C PHE A 187 -9.31 9.46 12.94
N HIS A 188 -9.40 10.68 12.41
CA HIS A 188 -10.05 10.97 11.14
C HIS A 188 -9.25 11.98 10.30
N ASN A 189 -9.46 11.92 8.98
CA ASN A 189 -9.00 12.95 8.05
C ASN A 189 -10.15 13.49 7.20
N ASN A 190 -10.24 14.82 7.14
CA ASN A 190 -11.20 15.54 6.34
C ASN A 190 -10.65 15.92 4.98
N THR A 191 -11.55 16.11 4.02
CA THR A 191 -11.18 16.77 2.77
C THR A 191 -10.96 18.26 3.08
N LEU A 192 -9.84 18.82 2.60
CA LEU A 192 -9.53 20.24 2.80
C LEU A 192 -10.68 21.14 2.34
N GLY A 193 -11.09 22.06 3.21
CA GLY A 193 -12.22 22.97 2.99
C GLY A 193 -13.61 22.32 3.08
N GLY A 194 -13.69 21.05 3.51
CA GLY A 194 -14.93 20.32 3.73
C GLY A 194 -15.46 20.49 5.15
N PHE A 195 -15.29 19.46 5.97
CA PHE A 195 -15.71 19.46 7.37
C PHE A 195 -14.59 20.01 8.25
N GLY A 196 -14.93 20.95 9.14
CA GLY A 196 -13.97 21.61 10.01
C GLY A 196 -14.63 22.29 11.20
N ILE A 197 -13.84 22.89 12.09
CA ILE A 197 -14.33 23.51 13.33
C ILE A 197 -15.36 24.62 13.10
N ARG A 198 -15.35 25.24 11.92
CA ARG A 198 -16.30 26.30 11.55
C ARG A 198 -17.74 25.79 11.48
N SER A 199 -17.95 24.50 11.23
CA SER A 199 -19.29 23.89 11.20
C SER A 199 -19.99 23.93 12.56
N TYR A 200 -19.23 24.05 13.65
CA TYR A 200 -19.74 24.11 15.02
C TYR A 200 -20.03 25.53 15.54
N ARG A 201 -19.73 26.56 14.75
CA ARG A 201 -20.06 27.95 15.12
C ARG A 201 -21.58 28.16 15.12
N PRO A 202 -22.10 29.16 15.87
CA PRO A 202 -23.51 29.56 15.74
C PRO A 202 -23.91 29.76 14.28
N GLY A 203 -24.96 29.06 13.84
CA GLY A 203 -25.45 29.07 12.45
C GLY A 203 -24.77 28.07 11.50
N GLY A 204 -23.74 27.34 11.94
CA GLY A 204 -23.13 26.24 11.20
C GLY A 204 -23.97 24.95 11.21
N SER A 205 -23.61 23.99 10.35
CA SER A 205 -24.33 22.72 10.19
C SER A 205 -24.37 21.87 11.46
N ASP A 206 -23.37 22.01 12.32
CA ASP A 206 -23.16 21.20 13.52
C ASP A 206 -23.24 22.04 14.80
N ALA A 207 -23.77 23.26 14.71
CA ALA A 207 -23.90 24.19 15.84
C ALA A 207 -24.67 23.57 17.03
N ALA A 208 -25.68 22.75 16.76
CA ALA A 208 -26.49 22.09 17.78
C ALA A 208 -25.72 21.01 18.58
N ALA A 209 -24.59 20.54 18.06
CA ALA A 209 -23.72 19.57 18.74
C ALA A 209 -22.69 20.24 19.65
N ALA A 210 -22.51 21.56 19.57
CA ALA A 210 -21.57 22.31 20.40
C ALA A 210 -22.19 22.71 21.75
N GLU A 211 -21.47 22.46 22.85
CA GLU A 211 -21.88 22.85 24.20
C GLU A 211 -22.04 24.37 24.32
N THR A 212 -23.11 24.79 24.99
CA THR A 212 -23.47 26.19 25.25
C THR A 212 -23.62 26.51 26.73
N ASP A 213 -23.65 25.51 27.62
CA ASP A 213 -23.71 25.69 29.06
C ASP A 213 -22.42 26.34 29.59
N PRO A 214 -22.48 27.57 30.11
CA PRO A 214 -21.30 28.29 30.60
C PRO A 214 -20.61 27.58 31.76
N THR A 215 -21.31 26.74 32.53
CA THR A 215 -20.74 25.99 33.65
C THR A 215 -19.82 24.87 33.16
N ARG A 216 -20.22 24.14 32.11
CA ARG A 216 -19.37 23.13 31.47
C ARG A 216 -18.19 23.79 30.75
N LEU A 217 -18.43 24.91 30.09
CA LEU A 217 -17.39 25.66 29.38
C LEU A 217 -16.38 26.33 30.31
N GLY A 218 -16.75 26.62 31.56
CA GLY A 218 -15.92 27.40 32.48
C GLY A 218 -15.73 28.84 32.00
N GLY A 219 -16.75 29.41 31.35
CA GLY A 219 -16.72 30.77 30.79
C GLY A 219 -15.93 30.94 29.48
N LEU A 220 -15.47 29.84 28.86
CA LEU A 220 -14.73 29.87 27.59
C LEU A 220 -15.67 29.84 26.38
N VAL A 221 -15.17 30.31 25.23
CA VAL A 221 -15.90 30.29 23.95
C VAL A 221 -15.82 28.91 23.30
N ASN A 222 -16.95 28.42 22.77
CA ASN A 222 -17.05 27.17 22.02
C ASN A 222 -17.72 27.41 20.66
N PRO A 223 -17.15 26.98 19.53
CA PRO A 223 -15.83 26.34 19.40
C PRO A 223 -14.67 27.30 19.75
N ALA A 224 -13.61 26.76 20.37
CA ALA A 224 -12.38 27.49 20.63
C ALA A 224 -11.45 27.38 19.41
N ILE A 225 -11.11 28.50 18.78
CA ILE A 225 -10.33 28.55 17.55
C ILE A 225 -9.02 29.26 17.82
N THR A 226 -7.95 28.48 17.94
CA THR A 226 -6.58 28.94 18.18
C THR A 226 -5.85 29.22 16.87
N ASP A 227 -6.08 28.39 15.85
CA ASP A 227 -5.52 28.58 14.51
C ASP A 227 -6.66 28.73 13.49
N PRO A 228 -7.02 29.96 13.10
CA PRO A 228 -8.08 30.19 12.12
C PRO A 228 -7.68 29.82 10.69
N THR A 229 -6.38 29.61 10.42
CA THR A 229 -5.84 29.26 9.10
C THR A 229 -5.93 27.77 8.81
N ALA A 230 -6.02 26.94 9.85
CA ALA A 230 -6.19 25.49 9.77
C ALA A 230 -7.53 25.03 10.40
N PRO A 231 -8.69 25.45 9.86
CA PRO A 231 -9.99 25.11 10.45
C PRO A 231 -10.35 23.63 10.36
N ASP A 232 -9.70 22.87 9.48
CA ASP A 232 -9.91 21.43 9.30
C ASP A 232 -9.10 20.59 10.30
N ASP A 233 -8.14 21.22 10.99
CA ASP A 233 -7.32 20.62 12.05
C ASP A 233 -7.90 20.99 13.40
N PHE A 234 -8.73 20.12 13.96
CA PHE A 234 -9.40 20.39 15.23
C PHE A 234 -9.65 19.12 16.06
N LEU A 235 -9.99 19.33 17.32
CA LEU A 235 -10.38 18.29 18.25
C LEU A 235 -11.85 18.43 18.60
N LEU A 236 -12.60 17.34 18.57
CA LEU A 236 -13.90 17.27 19.22
C LEU A 236 -13.75 16.46 20.51
N VAL A 237 -14.22 17.00 21.64
CA VAL A 237 -14.09 16.35 22.96
C VAL A 237 -15.44 16.30 23.65
N THR A 238 -15.69 15.24 24.41
CA THR A 238 -16.94 15.09 25.19
C THR A 238 -16.81 15.64 26.61
N GLN A 239 -15.59 15.70 27.15
CA GLN A 239 -15.32 16.08 28.52
C GLN A 239 -14.82 17.52 28.64
N ALA A 240 -15.47 18.28 29.52
CA ALA A 240 -15.15 19.69 29.77
C ALA A 240 -13.70 19.91 30.25
N GLN A 241 -13.13 18.95 30.98
CA GLN A 241 -11.74 19.01 31.42
C GLN A 241 -10.75 19.00 30.26
N ASP A 242 -11.01 18.17 29.24
CA ASP A 242 -10.14 18.04 28.07
C ASP A 242 -10.28 19.26 27.16
N PHE A 243 -11.50 19.80 27.03
CA PHE A 243 -11.74 21.08 26.36
C PHE A 243 -10.91 22.21 26.97
N ARG A 244 -11.01 22.40 28.29
CA ARG A 244 -10.27 23.47 28.98
C ARG A 244 -8.75 23.35 28.84
N ALA A 245 -8.24 22.12 28.85
CA ALA A 245 -6.81 21.86 28.74
C ALA A 245 -6.27 22.09 27.31
N LEU A 246 -7.01 21.65 26.29
CA LEU A 246 -6.54 21.64 24.90
C LEU A 246 -6.84 22.94 24.14
N GLN A 247 -7.87 23.70 24.55
CA GLN A 247 -8.35 24.87 23.80
C GLN A 247 -7.33 26.00 23.64
N ARG A 248 -6.30 26.07 24.49
CA ARG A 248 -5.23 27.08 24.36
C ARG A 248 -4.20 26.75 23.29
N GLN A 249 -4.16 25.49 22.86
CA GLN A 249 -3.11 24.98 21.98
C GLN A 249 -3.67 24.56 20.62
N ARG A 250 -4.96 24.19 20.57
CA ARG A 250 -5.61 23.64 19.39
C ARG A 250 -6.96 24.28 19.15
N ASN A 251 -7.46 24.08 17.94
CA ASN A 251 -8.87 24.26 17.63
C ASN A 251 -9.64 23.14 18.34
N VAL A 252 -10.58 23.46 19.22
CA VAL A 252 -11.30 22.46 20.02
C VAL A 252 -12.79 22.79 20.11
N VAL A 253 -13.62 21.75 20.00
CA VAL A 253 -15.06 21.81 20.24
C VAL A 253 -15.40 20.93 21.44
N LEU A 254 -16.10 21.49 22.43
CA LEU A 254 -16.77 20.69 23.45
C LEU A 254 -18.15 20.28 22.91
N GLN A 255 -18.40 18.97 22.86
CA GLN A 255 -19.70 18.42 22.50
C GLN A 255 -20.72 18.62 23.64
N VAL A 256 -21.99 18.87 23.28
CA VAL A 256 -23.10 18.88 24.24
C VAL A 256 -23.15 17.57 25.03
N ALA A 257 -23.43 17.63 26.33
CA ALA A 257 -23.46 16.43 27.18
C ALA A 257 -24.57 15.46 26.74
N ASN A 258 -25.70 16.00 26.33
CA ASN A 258 -26.89 15.28 25.93
C ASN A 258 -27.21 15.68 24.48
N VAL A 259 -26.74 14.87 23.53
CA VAL A 259 -27.09 15.08 22.12
C VAL A 259 -28.57 14.76 21.97
N ALA A 260 -29.37 15.73 21.56
CA ALA A 260 -30.78 15.50 21.28
C ALA A 260 -30.93 14.40 20.20
N SER A 261 -31.98 13.58 20.28
CA SER A 261 -32.21 12.51 19.27
C SER A 261 -32.31 13.04 17.83
N THR A 262 -32.72 14.30 17.67
CA THR A 262 -32.76 15.01 16.37
C THR A 262 -31.38 15.40 15.86
N ALA A 263 -30.38 15.49 16.74
CA ALA A 263 -28.98 15.78 16.42
C ALA A 263 -28.09 14.52 16.45
N ASP A 264 -28.66 13.35 16.80
CA ASP A 264 -27.97 12.07 16.74
C ASP A 264 -27.73 11.67 15.27
N ASP A 265 -26.50 11.83 14.83
CA ASP A 265 -26.06 11.46 13.50
C ASP A 265 -25.60 10.00 13.40
N GLY A 266 -25.59 9.26 14.52
CA GLY A 266 -25.09 7.89 14.60
C GLY A 266 -23.58 7.77 14.67
N SER A 267 -22.87 8.86 14.92
CA SER A 267 -21.41 8.83 15.08
C SER A 267 -20.97 8.23 16.41
N LEU A 268 -19.74 7.73 16.42
CA LEU A 268 -19.11 7.20 17.63
C LEU A 268 -19.04 8.26 18.74
N SER A 269 -18.86 9.54 18.37
CA SER A 269 -18.84 10.66 19.31
C SER A 269 -20.16 10.81 20.08
N VAL A 270 -21.30 10.66 19.40
CA VAL A 270 -22.63 10.70 20.02
C VAL A 270 -22.84 9.51 20.94
N ALA A 271 -22.47 8.30 20.48
CA ALA A 271 -22.63 7.10 21.29
C ALA A 271 -21.71 7.05 22.53
N LEU A 272 -20.64 7.84 22.53
CA LEU A 272 -19.70 8.00 23.64
C LEU A 272 -19.79 9.39 24.31
N ALA A 273 -20.91 10.11 24.15
CA ALA A 273 -21.08 11.47 24.66
C ALA A 273 -20.91 11.58 26.20
N HIS A 274 -21.20 10.50 26.94
CA HIS A 274 -21.03 10.43 28.39
C HIS A 274 -19.70 9.83 28.84
N GLU A 275 -18.92 9.33 27.90
CA GLU A 275 -17.61 8.71 28.15
C GLU A 275 -16.50 9.73 27.88
N ARG A 276 -15.26 9.41 28.27
CA ARG A 276 -14.11 10.25 27.90
C ARG A 276 -13.68 9.92 26.46
N TYR A 277 -14.12 10.74 25.52
CA TYR A 277 -13.89 10.59 24.08
C TYR A 277 -13.25 11.85 23.50
N ILE A 278 -12.24 11.65 22.65
CA ILE A 278 -11.57 12.70 21.90
C ILE A 278 -11.46 12.26 20.45
N ASN A 279 -11.93 13.08 19.52
CA ASN A 279 -11.77 12.88 18.09
C ASN A 279 -10.71 13.83 17.55
N ILE A 280 -9.75 13.28 16.83
CA ILE A 280 -8.69 14.02 16.14
C ILE A 280 -9.09 14.13 14.68
N GLU A 281 -9.39 15.35 14.25
CA GLU A 281 -9.77 15.69 12.88
C GLU A 281 -8.65 16.53 12.26
N THR A 282 -8.20 16.14 11.09
CA THR A 282 -7.10 16.80 10.38
C THR A 282 -7.35 16.89 8.89
N GLY A 283 -6.86 17.92 8.22
CA GLY A 283 -7.00 18.08 6.79
C GLY A 283 -6.31 16.96 6.00
N ASP A 284 -6.71 16.77 4.73
CA ASP A 284 -6.12 15.86 3.73
C ASP A 284 -6.11 14.35 4.08
N LYS A 285 -6.79 13.57 3.25
CA LYS A 285 -6.92 12.12 3.38
C LYS A 285 -5.71 11.35 2.83
N THR A 286 -4.93 11.98 1.94
CA THR A 286 -3.83 11.34 1.22
C THR A 286 -2.52 11.45 1.96
N ILE A 287 -1.63 10.45 1.84
CA ILE A 287 -0.36 10.46 2.57
C ILE A 287 0.47 11.69 2.21
N ASN A 288 0.59 12.59 3.18
CA ASN A 288 1.30 13.85 3.06
C ASN A 288 2.06 14.08 4.36
N ASN A 289 3.39 14.21 4.27
CA ASN A 289 4.24 14.29 5.46
C ASN A 289 3.91 15.49 6.36
N GLY A 290 3.46 16.61 5.80
CA GLY A 290 3.05 17.78 6.60
C GLY A 290 1.78 17.51 7.42
N VAL A 291 0.81 16.84 6.80
CA VAL A 291 -0.44 16.44 7.44
C VAL A 291 -0.18 15.36 8.48
N LEU A 292 0.58 14.32 8.14
CA LEU A 292 0.95 13.26 9.08
C LEU A 292 1.68 13.80 10.32
N ALA A 293 2.58 14.79 10.15
CA ALA A 293 3.23 15.46 11.27
C ALA A 293 2.23 16.24 12.13
N THR A 294 1.24 16.89 11.51
CA THR A 294 0.18 17.62 12.21
C THR A 294 -0.73 16.68 13.00
N ASN A 295 -1.21 15.59 12.38
CA ASN A 295 -1.96 14.53 13.05
C ASN A 295 -1.22 14.00 14.27
N ARG A 296 0.08 13.69 14.09
CA ARG A 296 0.92 13.17 15.15
C ARG A 296 1.09 14.18 16.29
N ALA A 297 1.35 15.45 15.99
CA ALA A 297 1.49 16.48 17.01
C ALA A 297 0.19 16.66 17.81
N MET A 298 -0.96 16.68 17.13
CA MET A 298 -2.27 16.72 17.80
C MET A 298 -2.51 15.50 18.67
N ALA A 299 -2.16 14.30 18.17
CA ALA A 299 -2.29 13.06 18.94
C ALA A 299 -1.37 13.04 20.17
N GLU A 300 -0.13 13.52 20.05
CA GLU A 300 0.80 13.62 21.18
C GLU A 300 0.28 14.58 22.27
N ASP A 301 -0.32 15.72 21.90
CA ASP A 301 -0.94 16.64 22.85
C ASP A 301 -2.14 15.99 23.56
N VAL A 302 -2.99 15.28 22.80
CA VAL A 302 -4.12 14.51 23.36
C VAL A 302 -3.63 13.43 24.32
N PHE A 303 -2.62 12.65 23.96
CA PHE A 303 -2.09 11.57 24.80
C PHE A 303 -1.43 12.10 26.07
N ARG A 304 -0.71 13.23 25.98
CA ARG A 304 -0.18 13.94 27.14
C ARG A 304 -1.31 14.39 28.07
N GLN A 305 -2.37 14.97 27.52
CA GLN A 305 -3.56 15.40 28.27
C GLN A 305 -4.31 14.22 28.93
N LEU A 306 -4.36 13.07 28.27
CA LEU A 306 -4.93 11.85 28.83
C LEU A 306 -4.04 11.20 29.89
N GLY A 307 -2.76 11.62 29.98
CA GLY A 307 -1.77 11.01 30.88
C GLY A 307 -1.27 9.66 30.39
N VAL A 308 -1.41 9.34 29.09
CA VAL A 308 -1.00 8.05 28.53
C VAL A 308 0.53 8.04 28.38
N PRO A 309 1.24 7.11 29.03
CA PRO A 309 2.70 7.07 28.99
C PRO A 309 3.21 6.54 27.65
N ARG A 310 4.44 6.93 27.31
CA ARG A 310 5.17 6.33 26.19
C ARG A 310 5.65 4.92 26.56
N ARG A 311 5.70 4.02 25.58
CA ARG A 311 6.17 2.64 25.78
C ARG A 311 7.69 2.61 25.98
N PRO A 312 8.21 1.80 26.93
CA PRO A 312 9.64 1.55 27.03
C PRO A 312 10.12 0.79 25.77
N VAL A 313 11.20 1.25 25.17
CA VAL A 313 11.81 0.61 23.98
C VAL A 313 12.65 -0.60 24.41
N PRO A 314 12.64 -1.73 23.68
CA PRO A 314 11.73 -2.13 22.61
C PRO A 314 10.70 -3.14 23.17
N HIS A 315 9.44 -2.74 23.30
CA HIS A 315 8.33 -3.60 23.74
C HIS A 315 8.22 -3.87 25.26
N GLY A 316 8.68 -2.95 26.11
CA GLY A 316 8.40 -3.03 27.54
C GLY A 316 6.89 -3.08 27.83
N GLN A 317 6.50 -3.84 28.85
CA GLN A 317 5.12 -3.82 29.37
C GLN A 317 4.78 -2.40 29.83
N CYS A 318 3.53 -1.98 29.62
CA CYS A 318 3.04 -0.73 30.18
C CYS A 318 2.80 -0.94 31.68
N THR A 319 3.84 -0.77 32.47
CA THR A 319 3.72 -0.80 33.93
C THR A 319 3.21 0.56 34.41
N GLN A 320 2.41 0.57 35.47
CA GLN A 320 1.88 1.79 36.08
C GLN A 320 2.99 2.74 36.61
N ASN A 321 4.23 2.26 36.70
CA ASN A 321 5.41 3.04 37.11
C ASN A 321 6.19 3.64 35.92
N SER A 322 5.66 3.56 34.70
CA SER A 322 6.25 4.28 33.57
C SER A 322 6.17 5.78 33.82
N VAL A 323 7.32 6.46 33.69
CA VAL A 323 7.57 7.85 34.06
C VAL A 323 6.39 8.75 33.65
N GLN A 324 5.60 9.22 34.62
CA GLN A 324 4.70 10.34 34.39
C GLN A 324 5.56 11.53 33.98
N LEU A 325 5.30 12.09 32.80
CA LEU A 325 5.91 13.35 32.38
C LEU A 325 5.43 14.42 33.37
N THR A 326 6.27 14.77 34.35
CA THR A 326 5.97 15.88 35.26
C THR A 326 5.98 17.18 34.45
N PRO A 327 5.00 18.09 34.63
CA PRO A 327 4.93 19.36 33.88
C PRO A 327 6.05 20.38 34.15
N GLU A 328 7.19 20.01 34.74
CA GLU A 328 8.04 20.96 35.49
C GLU A 328 9.25 21.57 34.75
N GLU A 329 9.46 21.30 33.46
CA GLU A 329 10.64 21.87 32.73
C GLU A 329 10.37 23.08 31.83
N ASN A 330 9.17 23.71 31.88
CA ASN A 330 8.88 24.96 31.14
C ASN A 330 8.88 26.23 32.01
N GLY A 331 9.38 26.16 33.25
CA GLY A 331 9.34 27.25 34.23
C GLY A 331 10.56 28.18 34.31
N ARG A 332 11.45 28.24 33.30
CA ARG A 332 12.55 29.22 33.31
C ARG A 332 12.14 30.52 32.63
N SER A 333 11.74 31.47 33.46
CA SER A 333 11.55 32.88 33.17
C SER A 333 12.72 33.45 32.36
N ALA A 334 12.42 34.02 31.19
CA ALA A 334 13.36 34.90 30.49
C ALA A 334 13.67 36.14 31.36
N PRO A 335 14.92 36.65 31.37
CA PRO A 335 15.25 37.85 32.12
C PRO A 335 14.62 39.09 31.47
N PRO A 336 14.37 40.17 32.24
CA PRO A 336 13.67 41.34 31.74
C PRO A 336 14.58 42.12 30.79
N VAL A 337 14.11 42.35 29.56
CA VAL A 337 14.76 43.27 28.63
C VAL A 337 14.43 44.69 29.07
N SER A 338 15.46 45.39 29.54
CA SER A 338 15.42 46.80 29.91
C SER A 338 15.26 47.67 28.66
N LEU A 339 14.24 48.52 28.67
CA LEU A 339 14.02 49.61 27.71
C LEU A 339 14.83 50.83 28.16
N LEU A 340 15.91 51.16 27.45
CA LEU A 340 16.48 52.51 27.40
C LEU A 340 17.00 52.77 25.98
N GLY A 341 16.55 53.90 25.41
CA GLY A 341 16.85 54.31 24.04
C GLY A 341 18.14 55.10 23.88
N ASN A 342 18.60 55.24 22.63
CA ASN A 342 18.84 56.52 21.95
C ASN A 342 19.55 56.29 20.59
N SER A 343 18.87 56.73 19.53
CA SER A 343 19.28 57.61 18.43
C SER A 343 20.74 57.67 17.89
N ILE A 344 20.80 57.69 16.54
CA ILE A 344 21.77 58.28 15.56
C ILE A 344 23.12 57.58 15.29
N TYR A 345 23.26 56.91 14.13
CA TYR A 345 23.97 57.39 12.92
C TYR A 345 23.92 56.34 11.81
N GLY A 346 23.73 56.78 10.57
CA GLY A 346 23.55 55.92 9.41
C GLY A 346 24.85 55.41 8.81
N THR A 347 24.78 54.21 8.24
CA THR A 347 25.62 53.74 7.13
C THR A 347 24.85 52.68 6.35
N GLN A 348 24.65 52.92 5.05
CA GLN A 348 24.11 51.97 4.09
C GLN A 348 25.10 50.83 3.82
N LEU A 349 24.65 49.58 3.91
CA LEU A 349 25.27 48.39 3.31
C LEU A 349 24.16 47.36 2.93
N PRO A 350 24.44 46.39 2.03
CA PRO A 350 23.54 46.01 0.94
C PRO A 350 22.50 44.94 1.28
N LYS A 351 21.46 44.86 0.44
CA LYS A 351 20.45 43.79 0.42
C LYS A 351 21.11 42.41 0.33
N ILE A 352 21.08 41.65 1.42
CA ILE A 352 21.31 40.21 1.41
C ILE A 352 19.95 39.52 1.28
N SER A 353 19.79 38.77 0.18
CA SER A 353 18.68 37.86 -0.08
C SER A 353 18.71 36.72 0.93
N ARG A 354 17.65 36.57 1.74
CA ARG A 354 17.49 35.45 2.66
C ARG A 354 17.01 34.21 1.89
N THR A 355 17.85 33.18 1.82
CA THR A 355 17.44 31.79 1.63
C THR A 355 16.88 31.24 2.95
N PRO A 356 15.83 30.40 2.97
CA PRO A 356 15.36 29.79 4.21
C PRO A 356 16.25 28.61 4.61
N ASP A 357 16.58 28.59 5.90
CA ASP A 357 17.39 27.60 6.58
C ASP A 357 16.73 26.21 6.66
N SER A 358 17.62 25.23 6.52
CA SER A 358 17.44 23.79 6.60
C SER A 358 16.93 23.34 7.98
N ALA A 359 15.74 22.74 8.04
CA ALA A 359 15.27 22.04 9.22
C ALA A 359 15.84 20.62 9.27
N ILE A 360 16.47 20.28 10.39
CA ILE A 360 16.96 18.93 10.72
C ILE A 360 15.77 18.00 10.86
N VAL A 361 15.69 17.01 9.97
CA VAL A 361 14.69 15.93 9.94
C VAL A 361 15.21 14.76 10.78
N ILE A 362 14.52 14.44 11.87
CA ILE A 362 14.65 13.12 12.52
C ILE A 362 13.42 12.30 12.10
N GLN A 363 13.57 11.49 11.04
CA GLN A 363 12.56 10.54 10.57
C GLN A 363 12.76 9.17 11.24
N ARG A 364 11.69 8.60 11.84
CA ARG A 364 11.67 7.18 12.25
C ARG A 364 11.03 6.34 11.15
N LEU A 365 11.78 5.31 10.75
CA LEU A 365 11.51 4.35 9.70
C LEU A 365 10.27 3.48 10.03
N GLY A 366 9.42 3.20 9.05
CA GLY A 366 8.36 2.19 9.19
C GLY A 366 8.91 0.81 9.59
N ASN A 367 8.06 -0.04 10.18
CA ASN A 367 8.47 -1.40 10.57
C ASN A 367 8.97 -2.17 9.33
N PRO A 368 10.09 -2.92 9.44
CA PRO A 368 10.57 -3.75 8.36
C PRO A 368 9.46 -4.68 7.86
N ILE A 369 9.23 -4.69 6.54
CA ILE A 369 8.46 -5.73 5.87
C ILE A 369 9.21 -7.06 6.05
N THR A 370 8.56 -8.01 6.67
CA THR A 370 9.06 -9.35 6.95
C THR A 370 8.14 -10.41 6.35
N GLU A 371 8.52 -11.66 6.52
CA GLU A 371 7.67 -12.80 6.16
C GLU A 371 6.32 -12.81 6.93
N ALA A 372 6.25 -12.16 8.10
CA ALA A 372 5.02 -12.06 8.88
C ALA A 372 3.92 -11.28 8.15
N ASP A 373 4.29 -10.39 7.23
CA ASP A 373 3.36 -9.60 6.41
C ASP A 373 2.71 -10.41 5.28
N ILE A 374 3.22 -11.61 4.99
CA ILE A 374 2.57 -12.56 4.05
C ILE A 374 1.42 -13.25 4.80
N PRO A 375 0.21 -13.40 4.22
CA PRO A 375 -0.93 -14.01 4.88
C PRO A 375 -0.58 -15.32 5.60
N SER A 376 -1.03 -15.45 6.86
CA SER A 376 -0.66 -16.58 7.70
C SER A 376 -1.19 -17.90 7.14
N PRO A 377 -0.40 -18.99 7.16
CA PRO A 377 -0.90 -20.33 6.83
C PRO A 377 -1.82 -20.88 7.93
N THR A 378 -1.91 -20.24 9.10
CA THR A 378 -2.76 -20.66 10.23
C THR A 378 -4.03 -19.81 10.39
N GLU A 379 -4.38 -19.01 9.38
CA GLU A 379 -5.64 -18.25 9.40
C GLU A 379 -6.84 -19.21 9.52
N ARG A 380 -7.86 -18.84 10.30
CA ARG A 380 -9.05 -19.68 10.44
C ARG A 380 -9.92 -19.59 9.19
N GLY A 381 -10.51 -20.71 8.76
CA GLY A 381 -11.48 -20.76 7.66
C GLY A 381 -10.86 -20.98 6.27
N ILE A 382 -9.54 -21.11 6.15
CA ILE A 382 -8.88 -21.42 4.87
C ILE A 382 -8.69 -22.93 4.68
N SER A 383 -8.83 -23.39 3.43
CA SER A 383 -8.66 -24.80 3.07
C SER A 383 -7.23 -25.29 3.32
N ASN A 384 -7.02 -26.59 3.56
CA ASN A 384 -5.67 -27.17 3.73
C ASN A 384 -4.75 -26.86 2.54
N ARG A 385 -5.30 -26.82 1.32
CA ARG A 385 -4.57 -26.46 0.11
C ARG A 385 -4.09 -25.01 0.13
N GLU A 386 -4.90 -24.11 0.67
CA GLU A 386 -4.54 -22.70 0.83
C GLU A 386 -3.50 -22.52 1.94
N GLN A 387 -3.62 -23.25 3.05
CA GLN A 387 -2.61 -23.27 4.12
C GLN A 387 -1.25 -23.72 3.56
N GLU A 388 -1.22 -24.81 2.79
CA GLU A 388 -0.03 -25.33 2.12
C GLU A 388 0.58 -24.32 1.16
N LEU A 389 -0.25 -23.67 0.33
CA LEU A 389 0.20 -22.62 -0.59
C LEU A 389 0.79 -21.42 0.15
N ARG A 390 0.15 -20.95 1.22
CA ARG A 390 0.66 -19.82 2.02
C ARG A 390 1.97 -20.17 2.71
N HIS A 391 2.08 -21.38 3.27
CA HIS A 391 3.34 -21.88 3.82
C HIS A 391 4.43 -21.91 2.75
N PHE A 392 4.12 -22.45 1.57
CA PHE A 392 5.04 -22.49 0.44
C PHE A 392 5.51 -21.09 0.00
N MET A 393 4.59 -20.13 -0.14
CA MET A 393 4.94 -18.77 -0.57
C MET A 393 5.77 -18.00 0.47
N ARG A 394 5.55 -18.26 1.77
CA ARG A 394 6.42 -17.76 2.84
C ARG A 394 7.83 -18.32 2.74
N GLU A 395 7.95 -19.62 2.46
CA GLU A 395 9.24 -20.26 2.28
C GLU A 395 9.98 -19.74 1.03
N VAL A 396 9.25 -19.50 -0.07
CA VAL A 396 9.79 -18.82 -1.26
C VAL A 396 10.32 -17.44 -0.91
N TYR A 397 9.58 -16.64 -0.13
CA TYR A 397 10.04 -15.32 0.32
C TYR A 397 11.31 -15.40 1.17
N ARG A 398 11.36 -16.30 2.17
CA ARG A 398 12.57 -16.49 3.00
C ARG A 398 13.79 -16.81 2.16
N ARG A 399 13.65 -17.70 1.18
CA ARG A 399 14.74 -18.09 0.27
C ARG A 399 15.18 -16.94 -0.64
N GLN A 400 14.25 -16.12 -1.14
CA GLN A 400 14.62 -14.90 -1.87
C GLN A 400 15.41 -13.92 -1.00
N VAL A 401 14.96 -13.69 0.23
CA VAL A 401 15.70 -12.85 1.19
C VAL A 401 17.10 -13.41 1.46
N ALA A 402 17.24 -14.72 1.62
CA ALA A 402 18.52 -15.38 1.79
C ALA A 402 19.43 -15.22 0.55
N LEU A 403 18.88 -15.36 -0.67
CA LEU A 403 19.62 -15.14 -1.92
C LEU A 403 20.16 -13.72 -2.03
N TRP A 404 19.39 -12.70 -1.64
CA TRP A 404 19.85 -11.31 -1.65
C TRP A 404 20.88 -11.01 -0.58
N THR A 405 20.64 -11.50 0.64
CA THR A 405 21.57 -11.33 1.76
C THR A 405 22.93 -11.99 1.44
N ALA A 406 22.92 -13.18 0.82
CA ALA A 406 24.14 -13.86 0.37
C ALA A 406 24.92 -13.08 -0.71
N ARG A 407 24.25 -12.18 -1.44
CA ARG A 407 24.87 -11.26 -2.42
C ARG A 407 25.31 -9.93 -1.79
N GLY A 408 25.18 -9.78 -0.47
CA GLY A 408 25.54 -8.56 0.25
C GLY A 408 24.49 -7.45 0.19
N ALA A 409 23.26 -7.74 -0.29
CA ALA A 409 22.20 -6.75 -0.26
C ALA A 409 21.78 -6.47 1.19
N THR A 410 21.55 -5.19 1.50
CA THR A 410 21.09 -4.75 2.81
C THR A 410 19.61 -4.41 2.76
N TYR A 411 18.90 -4.75 3.82
CA TYR A 411 17.49 -4.38 3.93
C TYR A 411 17.35 -2.85 4.03
N LEU A 412 16.54 -2.25 3.17
CA LEU A 412 16.21 -0.84 3.23
C LEU A 412 14.69 -0.67 3.22
N HIS A 413 14.11 -0.19 4.33
CA HIS A 413 12.67 0.04 4.39
C HIS A 413 12.23 1.17 3.44
N GLU A 414 12.87 2.32 3.60
CA GLU A 414 12.58 3.54 2.86
C GLU A 414 13.81 4.45 2.81
N VAL A 415 13.85 5.34 1.82
CA VAL A 415 14.83 6.43 1.75
C VAL A 415 14.16 7.65 2.39
N PRO A 416 14.85 8.40 3.26
CA PRO A 416 14.31 9.62 3.83
C PRO A 416 13.76 10.54 2.74
N GLN A 417 12.58 11.12 2.93
CA GLN A 417 11.96 11.99 1.91
C GLN A 417 12.86 13.20 1.59
N SER A 418 13.67 13.64 2.56
CA SER A 418 14.67 14.69 2.38
C SER A 418 15.80 14.32 1.42
N GLU A 419 15.97 13.04 1.10
CA GLU A 419 16.96 12.54 0.14
C GLU A 419 16.33 12.20 -1.22
N LEU A 420 15.01 12.34 -1.33
CA LEU A 420 14.27 12.10 -2.57
C LEU A 420 13.93 13.40 -3.29
N VAL A 421 13.80 13.32 -4.61
CA VAL A 421 13.35 14.40 -5.48
C VAL A 421 12.45 13.85 -6.57
N THR A 422 11.40 14.59 -6.90
CA THR A 422 10.50 14.28 -8.02
C THR A 422 11.06 14.89 -9.29
N LEU A 423 11.31 14.06 -10.30
CA LEU A 423 11.78 14.54 -11.60
C LEU A 423 10.68 15.33 -12.32
N PRO A 424 11.02 16.34 -13.14
CA PRO A 424 10.06 17.01 -14.01
C PRO A 424 9.32 16.00 -14.91
N SER A 425 8.05 16.25 -15.18
CA SER A 425 7.21 15.35 -15.99
C SER A 425 7.74 15.12 -17.40
N SER A 426 8.56 16.03 -17.93
CA SER A 426 9.26 15.88 -19.21
C SER A 426 10.26 14.72 -19.24
N TYR A 427 10.70 14.20 -18.09
CA TYR A 427 11.59 13.04 -18.01
C TYR A 427 10.84 11.73 -17.76
N ALA A 428 9.56 11.80 -17.37
CA ALA A 428 8.72 10.64 -17.11
C ALA A 428 7.97 10.20 -18.37
N ILE A 429 7.62 8.91 -18.45
CA ILE A 429 6.58 8.48 -19.41
C ILE A 429 5.22 9.07 -19.01
N PRO A 430 4.25 9.22 -19.93
CA PRO A 430 2.94 9.80 -19.63
C PRO A 430 2.25 9.15 -18.43
N ASN A 431 1.59 9.97 -17.60
CA ASN A 431 0.85 9.56 -16.41
C ASN A 431 1.71 8.88 -15.32
N LYS A 432 3.02 9.15 -15.28
CA LYS A 432 3.91 8.71 -14.21
C LYS A 432 4.54 9.89 -13.49
N THR A 433 4.63 9.77 -12.17
CA THR A 433 5.48 10.60 -11.32
C THR A 433 6.71 9.78 -10.99
N ILE A 434 7.89 10.29 -11.32
CA ILE A 434 9.15 9.61 -11.06
C ILE A 434 9.84 10.31 -9.91
N VAL A 435 10.08 9.56 -8.84
CA VAL A 435 10.87 9.99 -7.68
C VAL A 435 12.20 9.28 -7.75
N VAL A 436 13.30 9.96 -7.45
CA VAL A 436 14.65 9.38 -7.37
C VAL A 436 15.40 9.94 -6.17
N HIS A 437 16.52 9.34 -5.82
CA HIS A 437 17.46 9.90 -4.86
C HIS A 437 18.12 11.15 -5.45
N LYS A 438 18.33 12.20 -4.64
CA LYS A 438 18.91 13.50 -5.05
C LYS A 438 20.25 13.35 -5.78
N ASP A 439 21.12 12.47 -5.28
CA ASP A 439 22.41 12.13 -5.92
C ASP A 439 22.31 11.78 -7.41
N ILE A 440 21.17 11.26 -7.87
CA ILE A 440 21.02 10.82 -9.26
C ILE A 440 20.15 11.74 -10.12
N GLU A 441 19.61 12.83 -9.58
CA GLU A 441 18.75 13.76 -10.31
C GLU A 441 19.43 14.31 -11.57
N HIS A 442 20.60 14.92 -11.42
CA HIS A 442 21.35 15.44 -12.56
C HIS A 442 21.93 14.33 -13.45
N PRO A 443 22.57 13.27 -12.91
CA PRO A 443 23.03 12.16 -13.73
C PRO A 443 21.94 11.56 -14.63
N VAL A 444 20.76 11.28 -14.08
CA VAL A 444 19.68 10.64 -14.85
C VAL A 444 19.06 11.58 -15.87
N THR A 445 18.85 12.86 -15.52
CA THR A 445 18.28 13.84 -16.46
C THR A 445 19.22 14.12 -17.62
N ASN A 446 20.52 14.29 -17.36
CA ASN A 446 21.55 14.44 -18.40
C ASN A 446 21.63 13.22 -19.31
N MET A 447 21.55 12.00 -18.75
CA MET A 447 21.55 10.76 -19.53
C MET A 447 20.36 10.72 -20.50
N ILE A 448 19.17 11.10 -20.04
CA ILE A 448 17.96 11.11 -20.87
C ILE A 448 18.02 12.22 -21.95
N ASP A 449 18.54 13.40 -21.61
CA ASP A 449 18.67 14.50 -22.56
C ASP A 449 19.67 14.17 -23.67
N ASP A 450 20.82 13.58 -23.33
CA ASP A 450 21.82 13.16 -24.31
C ASP A 450 21.32 11.98 -25.15
N ALA A 451 20.55 11.03 -24.57
CA ALA A 451 19.88 9.99 -25.35
C ALA A 451 18.91 10.61 -26.37
N ARG A 452 18.13 11.62 -25.98
CA ARG A 452 17.22 12.32 -26.89
C ARG A 452 17.94 13.10 -27.98
N VAL A 453 19.08 13.74 -27.65
CA VAL A 453 19.94 14.41 -28.64
C VAL A 453 20.50 13.39 -29.64
N ALA A 454 21.01 12.27 -29.15
CA ALA A 454 21.55 11.20 -30.00
C ALA A 454 20.47 10.58 -30.89
N LEU A 455 19.27 10.35 -30.36
CA LEU A 455 18.12 9.85 -31.12
C LEU A 455 17.77 10.78 -32.29
N ARG A 456 17.74 12.10 -32.06
CA ARG A 456 17.49 13.09 -33.12
C ARG A 456 18.59 13.07 -34.18
N ARG A 457 19.86 12.97 -33.79
CA ARG A 457 20.99 12.89 -34.73
C ARG A 457 20.92 11.62 -35.58
N ALA A 458 20.74 10.47 -34.95
CA ALA A 458 20.60 9.19 -35.63
C ALA A 458 19.42 9.19 -36.63
N SER A 459 18.30 9.83 -36.25
CA SER A 459 17.15 10.02 -37.15
C SER A 459 17.47 10.88 -38.39
N ILE A 460 18.29 11.93 -38.24
CA ILE A 460 18.70 12.81 -39.34
C ILE A 460 19.72 12.11 -40.25
N SER A 461 20.65 11.35 -39.67
CA SER A 461 21.70 10.62 -40.40
C SER A 461 21.20 9.36 -41.12
N GLY A 462 19.93 8.99 -40.97
CA GLY A 462 19.37 7.77 -41.54
C GLY A 462 19.84 6.49 -40.85
N GLU A 463 20.40 6.59 -39.64
CA GLU A 463 20.71 5.42 -38.83
C GLU A 463 19.39 4.69 -38.46
N PRO A 464 19.40 3.35 -38.40
CA PRO A 464 18.21 2.58 -38.08
C PRO A 464 17.82 2.74 -36.60
N VAL A 465 17.11 3.82 -36.26
CA VAL A 465 16.54 4.05 -34.91
C VAL A 465 15.22 3.31 -34.67
N ALA A 466 14.90 2.31 -35.51
CA ALA A 466 13.70 1.47 -35.44
C ALA A 466 12.36 2.23 -35.28
N GLY A 467 12.29 3.50 -35.68
CA GLY A 467 11.11 4.33 -35.51
C GLY A 467 10.85 4.81 -34.08
N ILE A 468 11.86 4.76 -33.19
CA ILE A 468 11.81 5.37 -31.87
C ILE A 468 11.66 6.89 -32.01
N ARG A 469 10.71 7.47 -31.27
CA ARG A 469 10.33 8.89 -31.28
C ARG A 469 10.72 9.60 -30.00
N ASN A 470 10.76 8.89 -28.87
CA ASN A 470 11.04 9.47 -27.57
C ASN A 470 11.70 8.46 -26.62
N VAL A 471 12.30 8.98 -25.56
CA VAL A 471 12.94 8.25 -24.46
C VAL A 471 12.50 8.90 -23.15
N GLY A 472 12.29 8.11 -22.10
CA GLY A 472 11.85 8.61 -20.80
C GLY A 472 11.98 7.56 -19.71
N ILE A 473 11.72 7.96 -18.47
CA ILE A 473 11.84 7.12 -17.28
C ILE A 473 10.45 6.58 -16.92
N ARG A 474 10.39 5.25 -16.77
CA ARG A 474 9.17 4.50 -16.43
C ARG A 474 9.02 4.30 -14.93
N SER A 475 10.13 4.08 -14.22
CA SER A 475 10.12 3.85 -12.78
C SER A 475 11.41 4.38 -12.13
N GLY A 476 11.33 4.76 -10.86
CA GLY A 476 12.44 5.23 -10.04
C GLY A 476 12.38 4.61 -8.64
N TYR A 477 12.46 5.43 -7.59
CA TYR A 477 12.31 5.04 -6.19
C TYR A 477 11.01 4.26 -5.92
N ARG A 478 11.13 3.19 -5.13
CA ARG A 478 10.02 2.41 -4.57
C ARG A 478 10.30 2.08 -3.12
N SER A 479 9.39 2.29 -2.18
CA SER A 479 9.57 1.83 -0.79
C SER A 479 9.45 0.30 -0.68
N ALA A 480 9.87 -0.28 0.46
CA ALA A 480 9.66 -1.70 0.74
C ALA A 480 8.18 -2.11 0.65
N ALA A 481 7.28 -1.25 1.13
CA ALA A 481 5.83 -1.48 1.06
C ALA A 481 5.32 -1.47 -0.39
N SER A 482 5.78 -0.54 -1.23
CA SER A 482 5.44 -0.52 -2.65
C SER A 482 5.98 -1.76 -3.36
N GLN A 483 7.20 -2.18 -3.04
CA GLN A 483 7.79 -3.42 -3.55
C GLN A 483 7.01 -4.65 -3.09
N PHE A 484 6.46 -4.65 -1.88
CA PHE A 484 5.60 -5.72 -1.38
C PHE A 484 4.33 -5.86 -2.20
N SER A 485 3.66 -4.77 -2.56
CA SER A 485 2.50 -4.81 -3.46
C SER A 485 2.84 -5.38 -4.85
N ILE A 486 4.03 -5.09 -5.38
CA ILE A 486 4.49 -5.64 -6.67
C ILE A 486 4.76 -7.13 -6.52
N TRP A 487 5.46 -7.53 -5.46
CA TRP A 487 5.77 -8.93 -5.19
C TRP A 487 4.50 -9.77 -5.02
N THR A 488 3.51 -9.29 -4.24
CA THR A 488 2.24 -9.99 -4.02
C THR A 488 1.39 -10.07 -5.28
N HIS A 489 1.47 -9.09 -6.17
CA HIS A 489 0.79 -9.14 -7.47
C HIS A 489 1.41 -10.18 -8.42
N TRP A 490 2.75 -10.21 -8.53
CA TRP A 490 3.43 -11.04 -9.53
C TRP A 490 3.76 -12.45 -9.07
N SER A 491 4.02 -12.67 -7.77
CA SER A 491 4.40 -13.99 -7.27
C SER A 491 3.36 -15.09 -7.56
N PRO A 492 2.02 -14.84 -7.53
CA PRO A 492 1.03 -15.84 -7.95
C PRO A 492 1.09 -16.17 -9.45
N ILE A 493 1.48 -15.20 -10.30
CA ILE A 493 1.63 -15.42 -11.75
C ILE A 493 2.84 -16.33 -11.99
N TYR A 494 3.98 -16.06 -11.34
CA TYR A 494 5.17 -16.89 -11.47
C TYR A 494 5.00 -18.28 -10.86
N TYR A 495 4.30 -18.37 -9.73
CA TYR A 495 3.85 -19.64 -9.17
C TYR A 495 3.11 -20.47 -10.24
N ARG A 496 2.14 -19.90 -10.95
CA ARG A 496 1.40 -20.62 -12.01
C ARG A 496 2.28 -20.99 -13.20
N ARG A 497 3.15 -20.09 -13.66
CA ARG A 497 4.04 -20.32 -14.81
C ARG A 497 5.05 -21.45 -14.56
N THR A 498 5.54 -21.58 -13.34
CA THR A 498 6.52 -22.60 -12.94
C THR A 498 5.89 -23.95 -12.53
N ARG A 499 4.56 -24.07 -12.61
CA ARG A 499 3.82 -25.22 -12.08
C ARG A 499 4.22 -26.55 -12.75
N ALA A 500 4.44 -26.56 -14.06
CA ALA A 500 4.84 -27.77 -14.78
C ALA A 500 6.20 -28.28 -14.30
N ASP A 501 7.19 -27.39 -14.17
CA ASP A 501 8.51 -27.70 -13.63
C ASP A 501 8.41 -28.25 -12.21
N ARG A 502 7.73 -27.52 -11.32
CA ARG A 502 7.60 -27.89 -9.90
C ARG A 502 6.86 -29.22 -9.68
N ARG A 503 6.00 -29.64 -10.61
CA ARG A 503 5.28 -30.92 -10.56
C ARG A 503 6.12 -32.11 -11.04
N ASP A 504 7.20 -31.89 -11.78
CA ASP A 504 8.09 -32.98 -12.18
C ASP A 504 8.85 -33.50 -10.95
N ARG A 505 8.33 -34.58 -10.37
CA ARG A 505 8.91 -35.22 -9.17
C ARG A 505 10.31 -35.77 -9.41
N ARG A 506 10.73 -35.96 -10.66
CA ARG A 506 12.13 -36.33 -10.99
C ARG A 506 13.07 -35.16 -10.75
N ARG A 507 12.59 -33.93 -11.00
CA ARG A 507 13.33 -32.69 -10.80
C ARG A 507 13.22 -32.17 -9.36
N PHE A 508 12.03 -32.28 -8.76
CA PHE A 508 11.78 -31.82 -7.40
C PHE A 508 11.15 -32.94 -6.54
N PRO A 509 11.99 -33.77 -5.89
CA PRO A 509 11.51 -34.72 -4.89
C PRO A 509 10.65 -34.00 -3.85
N GLY A 510 9.50 -34.59 -3.48
CA GLY A 510 8.49 -33.99 -2.60
C GLY A 510 7.38 -33.21 -3.31
N GLY A 511 7.49 -32.94 -4.62
CA GLY A 511 6.41 -32.37 -5.43
C GLY A 511 6.33 -30.84 -5.46
N GLU A 512 5.16 -30.31 -5.87
CA GLU A 512 4.95 -28.90 -6.25
C GLU A 512 5.32 -27.88 -5.16
N HIS A 513 5.20 -28.28 -3.88
CA HIS A 513 5.48 -27.45 -2.71
C HIS A 513 6.65 -27.94 -1.85
N SER A 514 7.52 -28.80 -2.39
CA SER A 514 8.70 -29.21 -1.64
C SER A 514 9.70 -28.08 -1.44
N ASP A 515 10.63 -28.26 -0.51
CA ASP A 515 11.75 -27.35 -0.29
C ASP A 515 12.55 -27.06 -1.56
N ALA A 516 12.78 -28.08 -2.41
CA ALA A 516 13.47 -27.91 -3.68
C ALA A 516 12.65 -27.08 -4.67
N ALA A 517 11.32 -27.26 -4.69
CA ALA A 517 10.42 -26.45 -5.50
C ALA A 517 10.34 -25.00 -5.01
N ALA A 518 10.45 -24.77 -3.70
CA ALA A 518 10.50 -23.44 -3.10
C ALA A 518 11.80 -22.71 -3.46
N GLN A 519 12.95 -23.42 -3.43
CA GLN A 519 14.22 -22.91 -3.93
C GLN A 519 14.11 -22.47 -5.38
N TYR A 520 13.60 -23.36 -6.23
CA TYR A 520 13.48 -23.10 -7.64
C TYR A 520 12.58 -21.90 -7.94
N LEU A 521 11.42 -21.81 -7.28
CA LEU A 521 10.55 -20.64 -7.46
C LEU A 521 11.18 -19.36 -6.92
N ALA A 522 11.91 -19.43 -5.81
CA ALA A 522 12.65 -18.29 -5.27
C ALA A 522 13.66 -17.78 -6.30
N GLU A 523 14.50 -18.65 -6.86
CA GLU A 523 15.48 -18.31 -7.91
C GLU A 523 14.83 -17.77 -9.18
N TYR A 524 13.77 -18.43 -9.66
CA TYR A 524 13.01 -18.01 -10.84
C TYR A 524 12.40 -16.62 -10.67
N THR A 525 11.80 -16.37 -9.50
CA THR A 525 11.17 -15.10 -9.15
C THR A 525 12.24 -14.03 -8.94
N ASN A 526 13.41 -14.39 -8.40
CA ASN A 526 14.49 -13.47 -8.07
C ASN A 526 15.08 -12.74 -9.29
N GLN A 527 14.92 -13.32 -10.47
CA GLN A 527 15.37 -12.73 -11.74
C GLN A 527 14.36 -11.74 -12.34
N ARG A 528 13.19 -11.55 -11.70
CA ARG A 528 12.02 -10.86 -12.28
C ARG A 528 11.32 -9.91 -11.30
N VAL A 529 11.31 -10.25 -10.01
CA VAL A 529 10.80 -9.38 -8.95
C VAL A 529 11.59 -9.59 -7.68
N PHE A 530 12.09 -8.48 -7.15
CA PHE A 530 12.87 -8.44 -5.92
C PHE A 530 12.00 -8.70 -4.69
N SER A 531 12.60 -9.31 -3.67
CA SER A 531 11.95 -9.37 -2.37
C SER A 531 11.85 -7.95 -1.76
N PRO A 532 10.69 -7.60 -1.19
CA PRO A 532 10.47 -6.38 -0.43
C PRO A 532 11.56 -6.14 0.61
N GLY A 533 12.21 -4.97 0.58
CA GLY A 533 13.39 -4.71 1.42
C GLY A 533 14.71 -4.73 0.66
N TYR A 534 14.78 -5.44 -0.47
CA TYR A 534 16.03 -5.80 -1.14
C TYR A 534 16.06 -5.41 -2.63
N SER A 535 15.09 -4.63 -3.11
CA SER A 535 15.09 -4.11 -4.48
C SER A 535 16.06 -2.93 -4.63
N PRO A 536 16.88 -2.88 -5.69
CA PRO A 536 17.72 -1.71 -6.01
C PRO A 536 16.92 -0.39 -6.10
N HIS A 537 15.66 -0.45 -6.56
CA HIS A 537 14.76 0.72 -6.57
C HIS A 537 14.50 1.30 -5.18
N GLN A 538 14.69 0.53 -4.11
CA GLN A 538 14.50 1.02 -2.75
C GLN A 538 15.56 2.02 -2.33
N HIS A 539 16.72 2.03 -2.96
CA HIS A 539 17.73 3.05 -2.71
C HIS A 539 17.43 4.37 -3.45
N GLY A 540 16.44 4.38 -4.35
CA GLY A 540 16.17 5.53 -5.22
C GLY A 540 17.29 5.81 -6.23
N LYS A 541 18.30 4.94 -6.32
CA LYS A 541 19.48 5.06 -7.20
C LYS A 541 19.39 4.14 -8.43
N THR A 542 18.18 3.69 -8.76
CA THR A 542 17.91 2.79 -9.87
C THR A 542 16.70 3.30 -10.63
N VAL A 543 16.77 3.22 -11.96
CA VAL A 543 15.69 3.66 -12.84
C VAL A 543 15.40 2.61 -13.90
N ASP A 544 14.12 2.47 -14.23
CA ASP A 544 13.71 1.77 -15.44
C ASP A 544 13.49 2.79 -16.55
N VAL A 545 14.26 2.68 -17.64
CA VAL A 545 14.14 3.56 -18.81
C VAL A 545 13.17 2.93 -19.82
N SER A 546 12.51 3.74 -20.64
CA SER A 546 11.61 3.31 -21.70
C SER A 546 11.80 4.15 -22.96
N TYR A 547 11.42 3.60 -24.11
CA TYR A 547 11.36 4.31 -25.37
C TYR A 547 9.94 4.26 -25.94
N GLU A 548 9.60 5.25 -26.76
CA GLU A 548 8.33 5.30 -27.49
C GLU A 548 8.58 5.06 -28.96
N ASP A 549 7.89 4.09 -29.56
CA ASP A 549 7.87 3.85 -31.00
C ASP A 549 6.47 4.11 -31.59
N ARG A 550 6.17 3.58 -32.78
CA ARG A 550 4.84 3.76 -33.42
C ARG A 550 3.71 3.03 -32.67
N SER A 551 4.03 2.02 -31.89
CA SER A 551 3.11 1.22 -31.07
C SER A 551 2.93 1.80 -29.67
N GLY A 552 3.70 2.84 -29.32
CA GLY A 552 3.67 3.51 -28.02
C GLY A 552 4.91 3.21 -27.17
N TRP A 553 4.78 3.36 -25.85
CA TRP A 553 5.89 3.17 -24.92
C TRP A 553 6.19 1.69 -24.68
N ALA A 554 7.42 1.28 -24.99
CA ALA A 554 7.90 -0.10 -24.84
C ALA A 554 7.71 -0.61 -23.40
N PRO A 555 7.04 -1.76 -23.19
CA PRO A 555 6.75 -2.27 -21.85
C PRO A 555 8.02 -2.73 -21.13
N ALA A 556 7.97 -2.76 -19.80
CA ALA A 556 8.94 -3.43 -18.96
C ALA A 556 8.42 -4.85 -18.65
N ASP A 557 8.49 -5.74 -19.65
CA ASP A 557 7.95 -7.10 -19.57
C ASP A 557 9.07 -8.13 -19.67
N THR A 558 9.17 -8.98 -18.65
CA THR A 558 10.16 -10.06 -18.50
C THR A 558 9.96 -11.27 -19.44
N SER A 559 9.07 -11.18 -20.43
CA SER A 559 8.94 -12.21 -21.47
C SER A 559 10.17 -12.22 -22.39
N GLY A 560 10.57 -13.41 -22.87
CA GLY A 560 11.73 -13.54 -23.75
C GLY A 560 11.62 -12.72 -25.04
N VAL A 561 10.40 -12.54 -25.57
CA VAL A 561 10.12 -11.72 -26.75
C VAL A 561 10.44 -10.25 -26.47
N TRP A 562 9.93 -9.72 -25.36
CA TRP A 562 10.14 -8.31 -25.01
C TRP A 562 11.58 -8.03 -24.59
N ILE A 563 12.23 -8.96 -23.89
CA ILE A 563 13.66 -8.85 -23.57
C ILE A 563 14.49 -8.78 -24.85
N SER A 564 14.27 -9.70 -25.79
CA SER A 564 14.99 -9.71 -27.06
C SER A 564 14.73 -8.44 -27.88
N GLN A 565 13.48 -7.99 -27.96
CA GLN A 565 13.13 -6.74 -28.63
C GLN A 565 13.81 -5.52 -27.99
N TRP A 566 13.84 -5.45 -26.66
CA TRP A 566 14.55 -4.39 -25.95
C TRP A 566 16.05 -4.44 -26.19
N GLN A 567 16.67 -5.61 -26.11
CA GLN A 567 18.10 -5.79 -26.35
C GLN A 567 18.49 -5.44 -27.79
N GLY A 568 17.59 -5.67 -28.75
CA GLY A 568 17.77 -5.25 -30.14
C GLY A 568 17.41 -3.78 -30.42
N SER A 569 16.93 -3.03 -29.42
CA SER A 569 16.52 -1.64 -29.61
C SER A 569 17.72 -0.69 -29.69
N TRP A 570 17.54 0.40 -30.46
CA TRP A 570 18.53 1.47 -30.53
C TRP A 570 18.85 2.05 -29.14
N LEU A 571 17.84 2.23 -28.28
CA LEU A 571 18.05 2.81 -26.95
C LEU A 571 18.92 1.90 -26.08
N PHE A 572 18.72 0.59 -26.11
CA PHE A 572 19.56 -0.34 -25.35
C PHE A 572 21.01 -0.32 -25.84
N GLY A 573 21.21 -0.29 -27.17
CA GLY A 573 22.52 -0.10 -27.77
C GLY A 573 23.17 1.20 -27.31
N TRP A 574 22.43 2.31 -27.31
CA TRP A 574 22.93 3.61 -26.85
C TRP A 574 23.31 3.58 -25.36
N LEU A 575 22.44 3.06 -24.49
CA LEU A 575 22.71 3.01 -23.04
C LEU A 575 23.92 2.12 -22.72
N SER A 576 24.05 0.98 -23.38
CA SER A 576 25.21 0.08 -23.21
C SER A 576 26.56 0.75 -23.48
N HIS A 577 26.60 1.74 -24.38
CA HIS A 577 27.82 2.49 -24.73
C HIS A 577 27.96 3.85 -24.03
N ASN A 578 26.92 4.36 -23.37
CA ASN A 578 26.91 5.75 -22.88
C ASN A 578 26.46 5.91 -21.43
N ALA A 579 25.66 5.01 -20.87
CA ALA A 579 25.10 5.15 -19.52
C ALA A 579 26.19 5.31 -18.45
N PHE A 580 27.34 4.63 -18.63
CA PHE A 580 28.47 4.71 -17.71
C PHE A 580 29.04 6.13 -17.56
N ARG A 581 28.88 6.99 -18.57
CA ARG A 581 29.33 8.41 -18.53
C ARG A 581 28.57 9.21 -17.47
N TYR A 582 27.38 8.75 -17.13
CA TYR A 582 26.49 9.34 -16.13
C TYR A 582 26.47 8.50 -14.83
N GLY A 583 27.41 7.56 -14.67
CA GLY A 583 27.46 6.71 -13.48
C GLY A 583 26.46 5.56 -13.46
N PHE A 584 25.74 5.30 -14.56
CA PHE A 584 24.79 4.20 -14.66
C PHE A 584 25.41 2.96 -15.31
N PHE A 585 24.99 1.78 -14.87
CA PHE A 585 25.37 0.51 -15.49
C PHE A 585 24.20 -0.48 -15.49
N GLN A 586 24.28 -1.47 -16.38
CA GLN A 586 23.34 -2.58 -16.40
C GLN A 586 23.86 -3.69 -15.48
N ASN A 587 23.05 -4.13 -14.52
CA ASN A 587 23.42 -5.25 -13.65
C ASN A 587 23.23 -6.58 -14.39
N PRO A 588 24.30 -7.34 -14.68
CA PRO A 588 24.23 -8.56 -15.49
C PRO A 588 23.47 -9.70 -14.79
N ASN A 589 23.20 -9.58 -13.48
CA ASN A 589 22.43 -10.58 -12.74
C ASN A 589 20.91 -10.41 -12.90
N ILE A 590 20.47 -9.34 -13.58
CA ILE A 590 19.07 -9.02 -13.82
C ILE A 590 18.86 -9.01 -15.34
N ASN A 591 17.98 -9.88 -15.83
CA ASN A 591 17.66 -9.94 -17.27
C ASN A 591 16.56 -8.94 -17.64
N GLU A 592 16.82 -7.66 -17.35
CA GLU A 592 15.90 -6.54 -17.55
C GLU A 592 16.64 -5.41 -18.30
N PRO A 593 16.59 -5.37 -19.64
CA PRO A 593 17.34 -4.39 -20.45
C PRO A 593 16.95 -2.92 -20.22
N TRP A 594 15.79 -2.68 -19.60
CA TRP A 594 15.36 -1.35 -19.19
C TRP A 594 15.92 -0.92 -17.83
N HIS A 595 16.53 -1.81 -17.05
CA HIS A 595 16.92 -1.58 -15.66
C HIS A 595 18.36 -1.08 -15.53
N TRP A 596 18.55 0.13 -15.01
CA TRP A 596 19.86 0.77 -14.89
C TRP A 596 20.11 1.26 -13.47
N GLU A 597 21.23 0.82 -12.90
CA GLU A 597 21.65 1.14 -11.53
C GLU A 597 22.73 2.23 -11.53
N PHE A 598 22.66 3.17 -10.60
CA PHE A 598 23.67 4.20 -10.42
C PHE A 598 24.75 3.75 -9.44
N ASN A 599 25.96 3.57 -9.95
CA ASN A 599 27.17 3.38 -9.17
C ASN A 599 28.36 3.96 -9.95
N PRO A 600 28.83 5.18 -9.63
CA PRO A 600 29.84 5.86 -10.42
C PRO A 600 31.20 5.14 -10.41
N LEU A 601 31.50 4.36 -9.35
CA LEU A 601 32.72 3.56 -9.30
C LEU A 601 32.68 2.40 -10.28
N ILE A 602 31.60 1.60 -10.25
CA ILE A 602 31.42 0.49 -11.21
C ILE A 602 31.35 1.03 -12.63
N ALA A 603 30.60 2.10 -12.87
CA ALA A 603 30.53 2.76 -14.17
C ALA A 603 31.90 3.25 -14.65
N SER A 604 32.76 3.77 -13.77
CA SER A 604 34.13 4.17 -14.14
C SER A 604 35.00 2.98 -14.52
N ILE A 605 34.86 1.84 -13.83
CA ILE A 605 35.54 0.60 -14.20
C ILE A 605 35.06 0.12 -15.56
N LEU A 606 33.74 0.09 -15.79
CA LEU A 606 33.16 -0.29 -17.08
C LEU A 606 33.60 0.65 -18.21
N ARG A 607 33.76 1.94 -17.94
CA ARG A 607 34.34 2.90 -18.89
C ARG A 607 35.77 2.51 -19.28
N ILE A 608 36.61 2.15 -18.32
CA ILE A 608 37.99 1.74 -18.58
C ILE A 608 38.01 0.45 -19.40
N VAL A 609 37.16 -0.52 -19.04
CA VAL A 609 37.03 -1.77 -19.81
C VAL A 609 36.55 -1.49 -21.23
N GLN A 610 35.51 -0.68 -21.42
CA GLN A 610 35.01 -0.32 -22.74
C GLN A 610 36.06 0.43 -23.55
N TRP A 611 36.77 1.40 -22.96
CA TRP A 611 37.86 2.10 -23.63
C TRP A 611 38.99 1.16 -24.06
N LEU A 612 39.33 0.18 -23.23
CA LEU A 612 40.29 -0.86 -23.60
C LEU A 612 39.78 -1.72 -24.75
N LEU A 613 38.50 -2.11 -24.74
CA LEU A 613 37.88 -2.86 -25.84
C LEU A 613 37.90 -2.04 -27.14
N ASP A 614 37.51 -0.78 -27.11
CA ASP A 614 37.52 0.13 -28.26
C ASP A 614 38.95 0.35 -28.79
N LEU A 615 39.94 0.48 -27.89
CA LEU A 615 41.34 0.62 -28.25
C LEU A 615 41.91 -0.66 -28.89
N LEU A 616 41.48 -1.83 -28.42
CA LEU A 616 41.90 -3.12 -28.93
C LEU A 616 41.12 -3.56 -30.18
N GLU A 617 39.92 -3.02 -30.42
CA GLU A 617 39.06 -3.41 -31.54
C GLU A 617 39.77 -3.31 -32.90
N PRO A 618 40.50 -2.24 -33.26
CA PRO A 618 41.28 -2.20 -34.50
C PRO A 618 42.35 -3.28 -34.57
N LEU A 619 42.98 -3.63 -33.44
CA LEU A 619 44.04 -4.65 -33.37
C LEU A 619 43.46 -6.08 -33.49
N ILE A 620 42.30 -6.32 -32.90
CA ILE A 620 41.56 -7.59 -33.00
C ILE A 620 40.94 -7.73 -34.39
N GLY A 621 40.39 -6.65 -34.94
CA GLY A 621 39.85 -6.57 -36.30
C GLY A 621 40.92 -6.82 -37.37
N GLN A 622 42.15 -6.34 -37.15
CA GLN A 622 43.27 -6.66 -38.04
C GLN A 622 43.73 -8.13 -37.96
N ARG A 623 43.55 -8.82 -36.82
CA ARG A 623 43.77 -10.28 -36.75
C ARG A 623 42.72 -11.08 -37.53
N ARG A 624 41.48 -10.60 -37.63
CA ARG A 624 40.46 -11.19 -38.52
C ARG A 624 40.76 -11.01 -40.00
N LEU A 625 41.57 -10.02 -40.37
CA LEU A 625 42.08 -9.83 -41.73
C LEU A 625 43.42 -10.56 -41.99
N TRP A 626 44.19 -10.90 -40.95
CA TRP A 626 45.44 -11.65 -41.06
C TRP A 626 45.27 -13.18 -40.99
N TYR A 627 44.25 -13.69 -40.30
CA TYR A 627 43.72 -15.03 -40.54
C TYR A 627 42.70 -14.94 -41.68
N GLY A 628 43.21 -14.77 -42.89
CA GLY A 628 42.40 -14.83 -44.10
C GLY A 628 41.65 -16.16 -44.19
N ASP A 629 40.39 -16.07 -44.58
CA ASP A 629 39.74 -16.82 -45.68
C ASP A 629 40.24 -18.25 -45.98
N GLU A 630 40.59 -19.04 -44.97
CA GLU A 630 40.44 -20.49 -45.05
C GLU A 630 38.95 -20.76 -44.90
N ARG A 631 38.26 -20.74 -46.04
CA ARG A 631 37.08 -21.55 -46.24
C ARG A 631 37.45 -22.98 -45.85
N MET A 632 37.19 -23.35 -44.60
CA MET A 632 36.78 -24.72 -44.34
C MET A 632 35.48 -24.89 -45.10
N GLU A 633 35.59 -25.42 -46.32
CA GLU A 633 34.50 -26.13 -46.96
C GLU A 633 33.90 -27.05 -45.90
N SER A 634 32.68 -26.72 -45.45
CA SER A 634 31.84 -27.65 -44.71
C SER A 634 31.84 -28.95 -45.51
N PRO A 635 32.16 -30.11 -44.90
CA PRO A 635 31.86 -31.38 -45.53
C PRO A 635 30.37 -31.35 -45.86
N SER A 636 30.04 -31.63 -47.12
CA SER A 636 28.68 -31.86 -47.56
C SER A 636 28.06 -32.92 -46.64
N GLU A 637 27.05 -32.54 -45.87
CA GLU A 637 26.15 -33.50 -45.23
C GLU A 637 25.40 -34.24 -46.34
N GLU A 638 25.88 -35.43 -46.69
CA GLU A 638 25.08 -36.42 -47.40
C GLU A 638 23.89 -36.83 -46.53
N PRO A 639 22.68 -36.94 -47.09
CA PRO A 639 21.52 -37.41 -46.34
C PRO A 639 21.64 -38.91 -46.11
N ILE A 640 21.89 -39.32 -44.86
CA ILE A 640 21.74 -40.70 -44.43
C ILE A 640 20.25 -41.07 -44.46
N GLN A 641 19.81 -41.66 -45.58
CA GLN A 641 18.60 -42.48 -45.64
C GLN A 641 18.86 -43.78 -44.88
N ALA A 642 18.43 -43.84 -43.63
CA ALA A 642 18.36 -45.10 -42.89
C ALA A 642 17.17 -45.92 -43.38
N ALA A 643 17.47 -46.97 -44.15
CA ALA A 643 16.54 -48.03 -44.52
C ALA A 643 16.10 -48.82 -43.28
N ILE A 644 14.79 -48.90 -43.08
CA ILE A 644 14.13 -49.80 -42.13
C ILE A 644 14.04 -51.19 -42.80
N PRO A 645 14.59 -52.27 -42.23
CA PRO A 645 14.25 -53.62 -42.68
C PRO A 645 12.97 -54.08 -42.01
N SER A 646 11.98 -54.41 -42.84
CA SER A 646 10.83 -55.23 -42.50
C SER A 646 11.28 -56.60 -41.96
N ARG A 647 10.69 -57.04 -40.85
CA ARG A 647 10.71 -58.44 -40.45
C ARG A 647 9.29 -58.89 -40.14
N GLU A 648 8.74 -59.63 -41.10
CA GLU A 648 7.63 -60.57 -40.91
C GLU A 648 8.13 -61.79 -40.11
N GLU A 649 7.19 -62.32 -39.30
CA GLU A 649 6.94 -63.71 -38.89
C GLU A 649 8.10 -64.71 -38.77
N GLU A 650 8.36 -65.14 -37.52
CA GLU A 650 8.09 -66.52 -37.04
C GLU A 650 7.92 -66.52 -35.51
#